data_AF-A0A9W9CC58-F1
#
_entry.id   AF-A0A9W9CC58-F1
#
_cell.length_a   1.000
_cell.length_b   1.000
_cell.length_c   1.000
_cell.angle_alpha   90.00
_cell.angle_beta   90.00
_cell.angle_gamma   90.00
#
_symmetry.space_group_name_H-M   'P 1'
#
loop_
_entity.id
_entity.type
_entity.pdbx_description
1 polymer ?
#
loop_
_entity_poly.entity_id
_entity_poly.type
_entity_poly.pdbx_seq_one_letter_code
_entity_poly.pdbx_strand_id
1 'polypeptide(L)'
;MAGIKRKSAAAAQPEVKSKSKKVKVDKPAKRSSDKDAVKLSKSSKKTKREVDSEDLVESDTSEAENGFYGFSASKSADEDVSMDDEEEDGFVGDALEAALEKDTTIDKKKKEKKDKDGKSQPKKEKKASNDSETVEDKSSALAGLNATSSREAHAKQKAVAKERKAARPNAEIMEQLKELWEKLRLKTNVSAEERKDLIDRTFELVTGRIKEFVFKHDTVRVIQSALKYTHSMEQRRIIATELKGEFKGLAEGKYAKFLIAKLLEKGDAEIRGIIIQEFYGNVRRLINHPEAAWILDDTYRQVATPAQKARLLREWYGPEFSIKGLGDDKNLDSSDLTAILEKSPEKRKPIMDYLEQQINQLIQKKQTGFTMLHDAMLQYFLTCKPNTTEASDFLDHLKPDPTLKEGEEADNIDLLKNLAFTKPGSRLVSLAFAYGAAKDRKILLRPYKDTIETMAYDANAHNVLLAALAVTDDTKLTSKSIFGELLPAVGSDELSEKIQNLSNDARARCVLLYPFAADAKWLLDEETRGRLAEVYKVREITSKKDANIRNQELAKNIEPQLLTAVSQHAEHFAQSYQGLQLIGEVLVGAPEVEPKLRQEALQKVADLSQQIIDGGGFITSHGKNMLKTLVQGGKFDPKTKKVVPVDPPLGFADLFWSHIKKDLITWATGEGSFVIVGLVESENFSHKDEVLQALKKGRKQLQEAAGPAKADVKTQKGKKGAAQQSRGNAGARILLEKL
;
A
#
# COMPACT_ATOMS: atom_id res chain seq x y z
N MET A 1 32.44 37.60 -35.02
CA MET A 1 32.65 39.06 -34.97
C MET A 1 31.32 39.76 -35.20
N ALA A 2 31.10 40.94 -34.60
CA ALA A 2 29.88 41.77 -34.74
C ALA A 2 28.56 41.06 -34.30
N GLY A 3 27.46 41.75 -34.02
CA GLY A 3 27.26 43.21 -34.02
C GLY A 3 25.82 43.64 -33.72
N ILE A 4 25.45 43.61 -32.44
CA ILE A 4 24.81 44.72 -31.70
C ILE A 4 23.65 45.48 -32.38
N LYS A 5 22.45 45.29 -31.81
CA LYS A 5 21.41 46.28 -31.39
C LYS A 5 21.17 47.55 -32.24
N ARG A 6 19.88 47.85 -32.47
CA ARG A 6 19.20 49.15 -32.22
C ARG A 6 17.68 49.02 -32.49
N LYS A 7 16.76 49.72 -31.80
CA LYS A 7 16.78 50.30 -30.43
C LYS A 7 15.33 50.62 -29.96
N SER A 8 15.19 50.78 -28.64
CA SER A 8 14.23 51.57 -27.83
C SER A 8 13.42 52.69 -28.53
N ALA A 9 12.26 53.16 -28.03
CA ALA A 9 11.73 53.13 -26.64
C ALA A 9 10.17 53.12 -26.60
N ALA A 10 9.50 52.68 -25.52
CA ALA A 10 8.90 53.51 -24.44
C ALA A 10 7.97 54.66 -24.93
N ALA A 11 6.73 54.86 -24.44
CA ALA A 11 5.96 54.26 -23.33
C ALA A 11 4.44 54.19 -23.74
N ALA A 12 3.39 54.04 -22.91
CA ALA A 12 3.18 54.09 -21.46
C ALA A 12 1.90 53.31 -21.00
N GLN A 13 1.38 53.63 -19.81
CA GLN A 13 0.07 53.24 -19.23
C GLN A 13 -0.80 54.53 -19.04
N PRO A 14 -2.14 54.50 -18.76
CA PRO A 14 -2.85 53.56 -17.86
C PRO A 14 -4.27 53.11 -18.28
N GLU A 15 -4.99 52.49 -17.33
CA GLU A 15 -6.36 51.95 -17.45
C GLU A 15 -7.47 53.03 -17.52
N VAL A 16 -8.69 52.65 -17.94
CA VAL A 16 -9.91 52.63 -17.09
C VAL A 16 -11.09 51.97 -17.81
N LYS A 17 -12.05 51.41 -17.06
CA LYS A 17 -13.21 50.61 -17.53
C LYS A 17 -14.45 51.47 -17.81
N SER A 18 -15.24 51.13 -18.83
CA SER A 18 -16.67 51.50 -18.88
C SER A 18 -17.52 50.45 -19.64
N LYS A 19 -18.83 50.38 -19.32
CA LYS A 19 -19.82 49.43 -19.88
C LYS A 19 -20.78 50.18 -20.81
N SER A 20 -21.30 49.56 -21.89
CA SER A 20 -22.71 49.75 -22.31
C SER A 20 -23.24 48.82 -23.42
N LYS A 21 -24.58 48.74 -23.45
CA LYS A 21 -25.51 47.86 -24.19
C LYS A 21 -25.43 47.92 -25.73
N LYS A 22 -25.91 46.86 -26.39
CA LYS A 22 -26.41 46.84 -27.79
C LYS A 22 -27.89 46.39 -27.83
N VAL A 23 -28.68 46.98 -28.74
CA VAL A 23 -30.12 46.73 -29.00
C VAL A 23 -30.38 47.12 -30.48
N LYS A 24 -31.13 46.42 -31.35
CA LYS A 24 -31.75 45.07 -31.24
C LYS A 24 -31.33 44.15 -32.41
N VAL A 25 -32.09 43.66 -33.40
CA VAL A 25 -33.49 43.79 -33.88
C VAL A 25 -34.04 42.38 -34.25
N ASP A 26 -35.28 42.31 -34.72
CA ASP A 26 -36.18 41.15 -34.87
C ASP A 26 -36.30 40.68 -36.35
N LYS A 27 -36.99 39.59 -36.77
CA LYS A 27 -38.26 38.96 -36.31
C LYS A 27 -38.35 37.41 -36.51
N PRO A 28 -39.40 36.71 -35.98
CA PRO A 28 -39.43 35.22 -35.85
C PRO A 28 -40.74 34.46 -36.27
N ALA A 29 -40.75 33.12 -36.06
CA ALA A 29 -41.90 32.20 -35.79
C ALA A 29 -42.84 31.80 -36.99
N LYS A 30 -43.71 30.75 -36.97
CA LYS A 30 -44.12 29.68 -35.99
C LYS A 30 -44.72 28.42 -36.72
N ARG A 31 -45.25 27.39 -36.01
CA ARG A 31 -45.89 26.15 -36.56
C ARG A 31 -47.03 25.60 -35.65
N SER A 32 -48.00 24.82 -36.19
CA SER A 32 -49.04 24.06 -35.42
C SER A 32 -49.92 23.08 -36.27
N SER A 33 -50.62 22.14 -35.58
CA SER A 33 -51.88 21.39 -35.92
C SER A 33 -51.86 19.95 -36.49
N ASP A 34 -52.84 19.14 -36.05
CA ASP A 34 -53.08 17.69 -36.26
C ASP A 34 -54.17 17.35 -37.31
N LYS A 35 -54.29 16.07 -37.75
CA LYS A 35 -55.47 15.17 -37.50
C LYS A 35 -55.51 13.80 -38.22
N ASP A 36 -56.11 12.81 -37.51
CA ASP A 36 -56.98 11.66 -37.90
C ASP A 36 -56.72 10.76 -39.15
N ALA A 37 -56.72 9.41 -38.98
CA ALA A 37 -57.77 8.47 -39.48
C ALA A 37 -57.41 6.94 -39.66
N VAL A 38 -58.13 6.07 -38.92
CA VAL A 38 -58.84 4.81 -39.32
C VAL A 38 -58.16 3.60 -40.07
N LYS A 39 -57.79 2.55 -39.29
CA LYS A 39 -58.38 1.16 -39.18
C LYS A 39 -58.46 0.13 -40.35
N LEU A 40 -58.49 -1.18 -39.96
CA LEU A 40 -58.84 -2.46 -40.67
C LEU A 40 -57.69 -3.20 -41.41
N SER A 41 -57.21 -4.39 -40.96
CA SER A 41 -57.68 -5.81 -41.13
C SER A 41 -57.30 -6.43 -42.50
N LYS A 42 -56.93 -7.73 -42.69
CA LYS A 42 -57.37 -9.00 -42.05
C LYS A 42 -56.47 -10.19 -42.50
N SER A 43 -56.41 -11.32 -41.76
CA SER A 43 -55.89 -12.67 -42.18
C SER A 43 -54.39 -12.84 -42.56
N SER A 44 -53.76 -14.04 -42.58
CA SER A 44 -54.02 -15.32 -41.87
C SER A 44 -52.90 -16.40 -41.99
N LYS A 45 -52.54 -17.04 -40.86
CA LYS A 45 -52.38 -18.52 -40.67
C LYS A 45 -51.26 -19.33 -41.39
N LYS A 46 -50.32 -19.86 -40.56
CA LYS A 46 -49.40 -21.02 -40.78
C LYS A 46 -48.30 -20.86 -41.87
N THR A 47 -47.19 -21.62 -41.91
CA THR A 47 -46.70 -22.74 -41.06
C THR A 47 -45.18 -22.63 -40.83
N LYS A 48 -44.66 -23.19 -39.73
CA LYS A 48 -43.23 -23.55 -39.58
C LYS A 48 -42.89 -24.80 -40.41
N ARG A 49 -41.62 -24.92 -40.83
CA ARG A 49 -40.89 -26.19 -40.98
C ARG A 49 -39.47 -25.96 -40.45
N GLU A 50 -38.88 -26.99 -39.86
CA GLU A 50 -37.55 -26.96 -39.24
C GLU A 50 -36.52 -27.67 -40.13
N VAL A 51 -35.24 -27.30 -39.97
CA VAL A 51 -34.06 -28.10 -40.30
C VAL A 51 -33.04 -27.81 -39.20
N ASP A 52 -32.47 -28.87 -38.63
CA ASP A 52 -31.59 -28.79 -37.46
C ASP A 52 -30.12 -28.47 -37.80
N SER A 53 -29.44 -27.91 -36.81
CA SER A 53 -28.00 -28.09 -36.61
C SER A 53 -27.73 -28.08 -35.10
N GLU A 54 -27.65 -29.26 -34.47
CA GLU A 54 -27.33 -29.38 -33.05
C GLU A 54 -25.85 -29.04 -32.79
N ASP A 55 -25.61 -28.13 -31.85
CA ASP A 55 -24.32 -28.00 -31.17
C ASP A 55 -24.60 -27.82 -29.68
N LEU A 56 -24.15 -28.75 -28.84
CA LEU A 56 -24.77 -29.01 -27.54
C LEU A 56 -23.97 -28.44 -26.35
N VAL A 57 -24.56 -27.43 -25.73
CA VAL A 57 -24.09 -26.80 -24.50
C VAL A 57 -24.42 -27.69 -23.30
N GLU A 58 -23.41 -28.34 -22.70
CA GLU A 58 -23.55 -28.93 -21.36
C GLU A 58 -23.48 -27.83 -20.28
N SER A 59 -24.05 -28.10 -19.11
CA SER A 59 -24.58 -27.06 -18.21
C SER A 59 -23.54 -26.27 -17.42
N ASP A 60 -23.75 -24.95 -17.45
CA ASP A 60 -23.41 -23.93 -16.47
C ASP A 60 -23.01 -24.44 -15.07
N THR A 61 -21.82 -24.03 -14.62
CA THR A 61 -21.32 -24.16 -13.24
C THR A 61 -20.58 -22.87 -12.84
N SER A 62 -21.26 -21.72 -12.99
CA SER A 62 -20.73 -20.41 -12.62
C SER A 62 -20.57 -20.23 -11.09
N GLU A 63 -19.46 -20.69 -10.51
CA GLU A 63 -18.79 -19.88 -9.48
C GLU A 63 -18.37 -18.56 -10.15
N ALA A 64 -18.69 -17.41 -9.54
CA ALA A 64 -18.52 -16.11 -10.20
C ALA A 64 -17.04 -15.82 -10.56
N GLU A 65 -16.80 -15.22 -11.74
CA GLU A 65 -15.46 -14.83 -12.21
C GLU A 65 -14.91 -13.60 -11.44
N ASN A 66 -14.61 -13.79 -10.15
CA ASN A 66 -13.75 -12.88 -9.42
C ASN A 66 -12.31 -13.06 -9.92
N GLY A 67 -11.68 -11.95 -10.32
CA GLY A 67 -10.31 -11.94 -10.83
C GLY A 67 -9.31 -12.53 -9.83
N PHE A 68 -8.29 -13.21 -10.35
CA PHE A 68 -7.23 -13.79 -9.52
C PHE A 68 -6.41 -12.70 -8.82
N TYR A 69 -6.69 -12.48 -7.52
CA TYR A 69 -5.78 -11.78 -6.61
C TYR A 69 -4.86 -12.81 -5.95
N GLY A 70 -3.56 -12.75 -6.25
CA GLY A 70 -2.57 -13.72 -5.76
C GLY A 70 -2.36 -13.62 -4.24
N PHE A 71 -2.65 -14.72 -3.52
CA PHE A 71 -2.39 -15.00 -2.08
C PHE A 71 -2.81 -13.98 -1.00
N SER A 72 -3.25 -12.77 -1.35
CA SER A 72 -3.38 -11.64 -0.43
C SER A 72 -4.70 -11.62 0.34
N ALA A 73 -4.90 -12.62 1.21
CA ALA A 73 -6.05 -12.70 2.13
C ALA A 73 -5.66 -13.15 3.55
N SER A 74 -4.47 -12.78 4.03
CA SER A 74 -4.09 -12.73 5.46
C SER A 74 -2.63 -12.25 5.65
N LYS A 75 -2.46 -11.05 6.21
CA LYS A 75 -1.43 -10.61 7.18
C LYS A 75 -1.17 -9.10 7.10
N SER A 76 -1.81 -8.35 7.99
CA SER A 76 -1.55 -6.92 8.19
C SER A 76 -2.04 -6.41 9.56
N ALA A 77 -1.73 -7.13 10.63
CA ALA A 77 -1.73 -6.67 12.03
C ALA A 77 -1.21 -7.80 12.93
N ASP A 78 -0.08 -7.57 13.60
CA ASP A 78 0.42 -8.37 14.74
C ASP A 78 1.09 -7.34 15.69
N GLU A 79 0.54 -7.16 16.89
CA GLU A 79 1.19 -6.43 18.00
C GLU A 79 1.19 -7.35 19.24
N ASP A 80 2.37 -7.65 19.79
CA ASP A 80 2.54 -8.53 20.95
C ASP A 80 2.15 -7.88 22.28
N VAL A 81 1.33 -8.55 23.12
CA VAL A 81 1.68 -8.81 24.55
C VAL A 81 1.01 -10.08 25.11
N SER A 82 1.80 -10.99 25.71
CA SER A 82 1.48 -11.95 26.80
C SER A 82 0.18 -12.78 26.77
N MET A 83 0.23 -13.93 26.09
CA MET A 83 0.28 -15.29 26.67
C MET A 83 -0.18 -15.52 28.14
N ASP A 84 -1.22 -16.35 28.30
CA ASP A 84 -1.39 -17.40 29.33
C ASP A 84 -2.22 -18.54 28.67
N ASP A 85 -2.08 -19.81 29.11
CA ASP A 85 -2.54 -20.99 28.35
C ASP A 85 -3.99 -21.45 28.64
N GLU A 86 -4.84 -21.58 27.61
CA GLU A 86 -5.95 -22.56 27.54
C GLU A 86 -6.35 -22.83 26.06
N GLU A 87 -6.68 -24.07 25.69
CA GLU A 87 -6.87 -24.48 24.28
C GLU A 87 -8.33 -24.31 23.78
N GLU A 88 -8.61 -23.31 22.93
CA GLU A 88 -9.86 -23.23 22.17
C GLU A 88 -9.66 -22.69 20.73
N ASP A 89 -9.69 -23.59 19.74
CA ASP A 89 -9.24 -23.34 18.35
C ASP A 89 -10.34 -22.66 17.48
N GLY A 90 -10.66 -21.40 17.80
CA GLY A 90 -11.73 -20.60 17.19
C GLY A 90 -11.44 -20.12 15.75
N PHE A 91 -11.84 -20.90 14.73
CA PHE A 91 -11.64 -20.55 13.31
C PHE A 91 -12.50 -19.34 12.85
N VAL A 92 -11.91 -18.15 12.81
CA VAL A 92 -12.57 -16.86 12.49
C VAL A 92 -13.08 -16.73 11.04
N GLY A 93 -12.88 -17.72 10.16
CA GLY A 93 -13.34 -17.66 8.77
C GLY A 93 -14.85 -17.82 8.58
N ASP A 94 -15.53 -18.54 9.48
CA ASP A 94 -16.95 -18.90 9.32
C ASP A 94 -17.89 -17.70 9.54
N ALA A 95 -17.49 -16.72 10.36
CA ALA A 95 -18.29 -15.54 10.69
C ALA A 95 -18.55 -14.63 9.48
N LEU A 96 -17.63 -14.57 8.52
CA LEU A 96 -17.76 -13.76 7.31
C LEU A 96 -18.61 -14.46 6.23
N GLU A 97 -18.53 -15.79 6.14
CA GLU A 97 -19.40 -16.58 5.25
C GLU A 97 -20.86 -16.53 5.76
N ALA A 98 -21.08 -16.67 7.08
CA ALA A 98 -22.39 -16.60 7.72
C ALA A 98 -23.04 -15.19 7.72
N ALA A 99 -22.24 -14.12 7.62
CA ALA A 99 -22.76 -12.75 7.53
C ALA A 99 -23.44 -12.45 6.17
N LEU A 100 -23.02 -13.13 5.10
CA LEU A 100 -23.50 -12.90 3.74
C LEU A 100 -24.80 -13.64 3.40
N GLU A 101 -25.18 -14.68 4.15
CA GLU A 101 -26.39 -15.48 3.87
C GLU A 101 -27.70 -14.90 4.44
N LYS A 102 -27.65 -13.87 5.30
CA LYS A 102 -28.83 -13.40 6.05
C LYS A 102 -29.69 -12.33 5.36
N ASP A 103 -29.22 -11.69 4.29
CA ASP A 103 -29.90 -10.52 3.70
C ASP A 103 -30.59 -10.77 2.34
N THR A 104 -31.28 -11.92 2.19
CA THR A 104 -32.17 -12.16 1.02
C THR A 104 -33.43 -12.98 1.34
N THR A 105 -34.41 -12.41 2.06
CA THR A 105 -35.81 -12.92 2.04
C THR A 105 -36.86 -11.80 2.07
N ILE A 106 -38.03 -12.06 1.45
CA ILE A 106 -39.27 -11.23 1.42
C ILE A 106 -39.16 -9.97 0.52
N ASP A 107 -40.08 -9.62 -0.40
CA ASP A 107 -41.34 -10.24 -0.88
C ASP A 107 -41.47 -10.17 -2.43
N LYS A 108 -42.44 -10.89 -3.01
CA LYS A 108 -42.79 -10.87 -4.44
C LYS A 108 -44.10 -10.11 -4.70
N LYS A 109 -44.16 -9.19 -5.69
CA LYS A 109 -45.40 -8.95 -6.49
C LYS A 109 -45.20 -8.31 -7.88
N LYS A 110 -45.72 -9.04 -8.88
CA LYS A 110 -46.48 -8.60 -10.08
C LYS A 110 -45.81 -7.77 -11.22
N LYS A 111 -45.74 -8.47 -12.36
CA LYS A 111 -46.31 -8.15 -13.70
C LYS A 111 -45.52 -7.34 -14.75
N GLU A 112 -45.34 -8.03 -15.88
CA GLU A 112 -45.59 -7.58 -17.27
C GLU A 112 -44.60 -6.66 -18.01
N LYS A 113 -43.72 -7.33 -18.78
CA LYS A 113 -43.33 -7.09 -20.20
C LYS A 113 -43.89 -5.79 -20.84
N LYS A 114 -43.11 -5.10 -21.70
CA LYS A 114 -42.60 -5.68 -22.96
C LYS A 114 -41.42 -4.93 -23.61
N ASP A 115 -40.84 -5.59 -24.60
CA ASP A 115 -39.56 -5.35 -25.25
C ASP A 115 -39.50 -4.13 -26.19
N LYS A 116 -38.29 -3.60 -26.39
CA LYS A 116 -37.88 -2.87 -27.61
C LYS A 116 -36.49 -3.34 -28.03
N ASP A 117 -36.46 -4.16 -29.07
CA ASP A 117 -35.21 -4.55 -29.73
C ASP A 117 -34.76 -3.47 -30.73
N GLY A 118 -33.45 -3.31 -30.91
CA GLY A 118 -32.85 -2.31 -31.79
C GLY A 118 -32.48 -2.89 -33.16
N LYS A 119 -32.43 -2.04 -34.19
CA LYS A 119 -31.77 -2.45 -35.44
C LYS A 119 -31.16 -1.27 -36.22
N SER A 120 -29.83 -1.22 -36.19
CA SER A 120 -29.02 -0.46 -37.14
C SER A 120 -29.06 -1.11 -38.53
N GLN A 121 -28.87 -0.30 -39.58
CA GLN A 121 -29.02 -0.71 -40.99
C GLN A 121 -27.69 -0.47 -41.77
N PRO A 122 -27.59 -0.69 -43.09
CA PRO A 122 -26.72 -1.76 -43.63
C PRO A 122 -25.66 -1.22 -44.63
N LYS A 123 -25.03 -2.11 -45.43
CA LYS A 123 -24.91 -1.96 -46.90
C LYS A 123 -24.21 -3.13 -47.63
N LYS A 124 -24.89 -3.65 -48.67
CA LYS A 124 -24.39 -3.92 -50.06
C LYS A 124 -23.34 -5.06 -50.30
N GLU A 125 -23.26 -5.70 -51.48
CA GLU A 125 -23.97 -5.54 -52.77
C GLU A 125 -23.99 -6.82 -53.66
N LYS A 126 -25.01 -6.95 -54.56
CA LYS A 126 -25.03 -7.65 -55.90
C LYS A 126 -24.66 -9.16 -55.99
N LYS A 127 -25.60 -10.03 -56.41
CA LYS A 127 -25.93 -10.51 -57.81
C LYS A 127 -24.93 -11.56 -58.39
N ALA A 128 -25.32 -12.57 -59.17
CA ALA A 128 -26.64 -13.19 -59.51
C ALA A 128 -26.40 -14.49 -60.35
N SER A 129 -27.49 -15.21 -60.72
CA SER A 129 -27.55 -16.45 -61.56
C SER A 129 -26.93 -17.71 -60.92
N ASN A 130 -27.45 -18.92 -61.14
CA ASN A 130 -28.27 -19.38 -62.28
C ASN A 130 -29.65 -19.98 -61.89
N ASP A 131 -30.39 -20.44 -62.92
CA ASP A 131 -31.85 -20.62 -62.92
C ASP A 131 -32.40 -21.94 -62.33
N SER A 132 -33.73 -22.02 -62.21
CA SER A 132 -34.49 -23.15 -61.67
C SER A 132 -35.56 -23.69 -62.63
N GLU A 133 -35.70 -25.00 -62.71
CA GLU A 133 -36.93 -25.70 -63.11
C GLU A 133 -37.16 -26.84 -62.11
N THR A 134 -38.22 -26.80 -61.27
CA THR A 134 -39.61 -27.25 -61.51
C THR A 134 -39.77 -28.78 -61.63
N VAL A 135 -40.86 -29.42 -61.18
CA VAL A 135 -41.75 -29.20 -60.01
C VAL A 135 -42.65 -30.46 -59.90
N GLU A 136 -42.91 -30.96 -58.68
CA GLU A 136 -44.08 -31.81 -58.31
C GLU A 136 -44.25 -33.22 -58.96
N ASP A 137 -44.92 -34.21 -58.35
CA ASP A 137 -45.43 -34.45 -56.98
C ASP A 137 -45.73 -35.98 -56.82
N LYS A 138 -46.23 -36.39 -55.64
CA LYS A 138 -46.95 -37.64 -55.30
C LYS A 138 -46.18 -38.70 -54.50
N SER A 139 -45.89 -38.29 -53.26
CA SER A 139 -46.48 -38.86 -52.03
C SER A 139 -46.50 -40.39 -51.78
N SER A 140 -46.21 -40.74 -50.52
CA SER A 140 -46.80 -41.84 -49.74
C SER A 140 -46.23 -43.27 -49.91
N ALA A 141 -45.11 -43.55 -49.25
CA ALA A 141 -44.77 -44.91 -48.78
C ALA A 141 -43.88 -45.01 -47.51
N LEU A 142 -43.52 -43.90 -46.85
CA LEU A 142 -42.47 -43.88 -45.81
C LEU A 142 -42.72 -42.93 -44.62
N ALA A 143 -43.99 -42.77 -44.22
CA ALA A 143 -44.39 -41.99 -43.04
C ALA A 143 -44.28 -42.82 -41.74
N GLY A 144 -43.16 -43.51 -41.54
CA GLY A 144 -42.88 -44.34 -40.37
C GLY A 144 -41.37 -44.59 -40.24
N LEU A 145 -40.88 -44.75 -39.00
CA LEU A 145 -39.46 -44.91 -38.66
C LEU A 145 -38.56 -43.69 -38.96
N ASN A 146 -38.74 -42.59 -38.19
CA ASN A 146 -37.66 -41.94 -37.43
C ASN A 146 -38.14 -40.65 -36.75
N ALA A 147 -38.90 -40.81 -35.67
CA ALA A 147 -39.10 -39.78 -34.65
C ALA A 147 -38.37 -40.21 -33.36
N THR A 148 -37.08 -40.57 -33.48
CA THR A 148 -36.22 -40.84 -32.31
C THR A 148 -36.16 -39.58 -31.46
N SER A 149 -36.67 -39.67 -30.22
CA SER A 149 -36.78 -38.51 -29.34
C SER A 149 -35.42 -37.84 -29.15
N SER A 150 -35.37 -36.50 -29.01
CA SER A 150 -34.15 -35.79 -28.60
C SER A 150 -33.56 -36.36 -27.30
N ARG A 151 -34.42 -36.90 -26.41
CA ARG A 151 -34.02 -37.63 -25.20
C ARG A 151 -33.27 -38.93 -25.49
N GLU A 152 -33.56 -39.59 -26.61
CA GLU A 152 -32.88 -40.80 -27.10
C GLU A 152 -31.58 -40.44 -27.83
N ALA A 153 -31.55 -39.34 -28.59
CA ALA A 153 -30.33 -38.78 -29.17
C ALA A 153 -29.33 -38.38 -28.06
N HIS A 154 -29.77 -37.62 -27.06
CA HIS A 154 -28.99 -37.32 -25.85
C HIS A 154 -28.54 -38.59 -25.11
N ALA A 155 -29.39 -39.62 -24.99
CA ALA A 155 -29.01 -40.87 -24.34
C ALA A 155 -27.90 -41.60 -25.12
N LYS A 156 -27.97 -41.64 -26.46
CA LYS A 156 -26.94 -42.22 -27.33
C LYS A 156 -25.65 -41.40 -27.30
N GLN A 157 -25.72 -40.07 -27.35
CA GLN A 157 -24.55 -39.20 -27.18
C GLN A 157 -23.91 -39.39 -25.80
N LYS A 158 -24.71 -39.50 -24.72
CA LYS A 158 -24.22 -39.74 -23.35
C LYS A 158 -23.62 -41.14 -23.19
N ALA A 159 -24.15 -42.16 -23.87
CA ALA A 159 -23.57 -43.50 -23.93
C ALA A 159 -22.22 -43.47 -24.65
N VAL A 160 -22.14 -42.92 -25.86
CA VAL A 160 -20.89 -42.74 -26.63
C VAL A 160 -19.88 -41.88 -25.86
N ALA A 161 -20.33 -40.87 -25.10
CA ALA A 161 -19.47 -40.09 -24.22
C ALA A 161 -18.98 -40.88 -23.00
N LYS A 162 -19.75 -41.85 -22.48
CA LYS A 162 -19.29 -42.78 -21.43
C LYS A 162 -18.31 -43.80 -21.99
N GLU A 163 -18.55 -44.36 -23.17
CA GLU A 163 -17.62 -45.25 -23.88
C GLU A 163 -16.30 -44.53 -24.19
N ARG A 164 -16.35 -43.29 -24.71
CA ARG A 164 -15.17 -42.41 -24.93
C ARG A 164 -14.50 -41.92 -23.63
N LYS A 165 -15.10 -42.14 -22.45
CA LYS A 165 -14.48 -41.93 -21.14
C LYS A 165 -13.84 -43.22 -20.62
N ALA A 166 -14.52 -44.36 -20.75
CA ALA A 166 -14.03 -45.70 -20.39
C ALA A 166 -12.83 -46.14 -21.25
N ALA A 167 -12.81 -45.80 -22.54
CA ALA A 167 -11.71 -46.09 -23.46
C ALA A 167 -10.46 -45.18 -23.27
N ARG A 168 -10.37 -44.40 -22.19
CA ARG A 168 -9.20 -43.56 -21.89
C ARG A 168 -8.20 -44.34 -21.03
N PRO A 169 -6.88 -44.12 -21.19
CA PRO A 169 -5.90 -44.63 -20.23
C PRO A 169 -6.22 -44.12 -18.83
N ASN A 170 -6.13 -45.02 -17.84
CA ASN A 170 -6.48 -44.83 -16.43
C ASN A 170 -7.96 -44.50 -16.16
N ALA A 171 -8.92 -44.83 -17.03
CA ALA A 171 -10.34 -44.47 -16.84
C ALA A 171 -10.91 -44.86 -15.47
N GLU A 172 -10.69 -46.10 -15.02
CA GLU A 172 -11.17 -46.63 -13.74
C GLU A 172 -10.58 -45.86 -12.55
N ILE A 173 -9.27 -45.61 -12.58
CA ILE A 173 -8.56 -44.82 -11.56
C ILE A 173 -9.08 -43.37 -11.54
N MET A 174 -9.40 -42.79 -12.71
CA MET A 174 -9.98 -41.45 -12.80
C MET A 174 -11.45 -41.38 -12.34
N GLU A 175 -12.17 -42.50 -12.24
CA GLU A 175 -13.50 -42.58 -11.64
C GLU A 175 -13.37 -42.72 -10.11
N GLN A 176 -12.53 -43.64 -9.62
CA GLN A 176 -12.18 -43.80 -8.20
C GLN A 176 -11.65 -42.50 -7.55
N LEU A 177 -10.72 -41.81 -8.22
CA LEU A 177 -10.18 -40.52 -7.75
C LEU A 177 -11.23 -39.42 -7.64
N LYS A 178 -12.32 -39.49 -8.44
CA LYS A 178 -13.43 -38.53 -8.34
C LYS A 178 -14.39 -38.89 -7.22
N GLU A 179 -14.66 -40.17 -6.98
CA GLU A 179 -15.43 -40.59 -5.80
C GLU A 179 -14.74 -40.22 -4.48
N LEU A 180 -13.42 -40.36 -4.40
CA LEU A 180 -12.62 -39.89 -3.26
C LEU A 180 -12.64 -38.36 -3.16
N TRP A 181 -12.55 -37.65 -4.29
CA TRP A 181 -12.54 -36.18 -4.32
C TRP A 181 -13.85 -35.53 -3.91
N GLU A 182 -15.01 -36.03 -4.37
CA GLU A 182 -16.30 -35.48 -3.97
C GLU A 182 -16.54 -35.66 -2.46
N LYS A 183 -16.18 -36.83 -1.91
CA LYS A 183 -16.18 -37.06 -0.45
C LYS A 183 -15.24 -36.07 0.27
N LEU A 184 -14.01 -35.88 -0.24
CA LEU A 184 -13.01 -34.97 0.33
C LEU A 184 -13.37 -33.47 0.13
N ARG A 185 -14.29 -33.13 -0.77
CA ARG A 185 -14.73 -31.74 -1.04
C ARG A 185 -15.79 -31.25 -0.05
N LEU A 186 -16.61 -32.15 0.51
CA LEU A 186 -17.68 -31.81 1.46
C LEU A 186 -17.09 -31.16 2.72
N LYS A 187 -17.47 -29.91 3.00
CA LYS A 187 -17.06 -29.18 4.23
C LYS A 187 -17.60 -29.88 5.48
N THR A 188 -18.90 -30.19 5.48
CA THR A 188 -19.64 -30.87 6.53
C THR A 188 -19.65 -32.39 6.32
N ASN A 189 -19.75 -33.14 7.43
CA ASN A 189 -19.85 -34.60 7.48
C ASN A 189 -18.61 -35.41 7.05
N VAL A 190 -17.40 -34.91 7.34
CA VAL A 190 -16.15 -35.70 7.23
C VAL A 190 -15.27 -35.45 8.46
N SER A 191 -15.05 -36.47 9.29
CA SER A 191 -14.17 -36.39 10.46
C SER A 191 -12.69 -36.27 10.07
N ALA A 192 -11.82 -35.95 11.04
CA ALA A 192 -10.37 -35.86 10.80
C ALA A 192 -9.76 -37.22 10.36
N GLU A 193 -10.26 -38.33 10.91
CA GLU A 193 -9.78 -39.68 10.60
C GLU A 193 -10.24 -40.14 9.21
N GLU A 194 -11.53 -39.96 8.87
CA GLU A 194 -12.05 -40.22 7.52
C GLU A 194 -11.37 -39.34 6.47
N ARG A 195 -11.10 -38.07 6.80
CA ARG A 195 -10.37 -37.15 5.92
C ARG A 195 -8.95 -37.64 5.66
N LYS A 196 -8.27 -38.18 6.68
CA LYS A 196 -6.95 -38.79 6.54
C LYS A 196 -7.00 -40.05 5.66
N ASP A 197 -7.93 -40.98 5.92
CA ASP A 197 -8.13 -42.19 5.12
C ASP A 197 -8.42 -41.89 3.63
N LEU A 198 -9.29 -40.91 3.36
CA LEU A 198 -9.55 -40.43 1.99
C LEU A 198 -8.31 -39.84 1.31
N ILE A 199 -7.46 -39.13 2.06
CA ILE A 199 -6.19 -38.56 1.56
C ILE A 199 -5.18 -39.68 1.29
N ASP A 200 -4.96 -40.58 2.23
CA ASP A 200 -3.96 -41.64 2.13
C ASP A 200 -4.30 -42.60 0.95
N ARG A 201 -5.57 -43.01 0.80
CA ARG A 201 -6.04 -43.76 -0.40
C ARG A 201 -5.91 -42.97 -1.70
N THR A 202 -6.07 -41.64 -1.66
CA THR A 202 -5.83 -40.79 -2.84
C THR A 202 -4.34 -40.83 -3.22
N PHE A 203 -3.43 -40.79 -2.23
CA PHE A 203 -1.99 -40.91 -2.45
C PHE A 203 -1.59 -42.29 -2.98
N GLU A 204 -2.13 -43.38 -2.45
CA GLU A 204 -1.90 -44.75 -2.94
C GLU A 204 -2.20 -44.90 -4.44
N LEU A 205 -3.27 -44.26 -4.95
CA LEU A 205 -3.67 -44.34 -6.35
C LEU A 205 -2.79 -43.50 -7.30
N VAL A 206 -2.30 -42.33 -6.87
CA VAL A 206 -1.56 -41.38 -7.74
C VAL A 206 -0.03 -41.48 -7.65
N THR A 207 0.52 -41.96 -6.53
CA THR A 207 1.98 -41.98 -6.30
C THR A 207 2.70 -42.83 -7.36
N GLY A 208 3.86 -42.35 -7.80
CA GLY A 208 4.62 -42.88 -8.94
C GLY A 208 4.08 -42.48 -10.32
N ARG A 209 2.91 -41.83 -10.38
CA ARG A 209 2.22 -41.42 -11.63
C ARG A 209 1.63 -40.01 -11.57
N ILE A 210 2.04 -39.17 -10.61
CA ILE A 210 1.39 -37.86 -10.35
C ILE A 210 1.40 -36.98 -11.62
N LYS A 211 2.47 -37.06 -12.43
CA LYS A 211 2.58 -36.39 -13.75
C LYS A 211 1.42 -36.68 -14.71
N GLU A 212 0.84 -37.89 -14.68
CA GLU A 212 -0.23 -38.31 -15.59
C GLU A 212 -1.59 -37.65 -15.29
N PHE A 213 -1.74 -37.00 -14.14
CA PHE A 213 -3.00 -36.46 -13.64
C PHE A 213 -2.98 -34.92 -13.51
N VAL A 214 -1.84 -34.32 -13.18
CA VAL A 214 -1.73 -32.86 -12.96
C VAL A 214 -1.96 -31.98 -14.19
N PHE A 215 -1.76 -32.52 -15.40
CA PHE A 215 -2.04 -31.81 -16.65
C PHE A 215 -3.49 -31.97 -17.16
N LYS A 216 -4.31 -32.81 -16.51
CA LYS A 216 -5.71 -33.05 -16.89
C LYS A 216 -6.64 -32.21 -16.02
N HIS A 217 -7.49 -31.38 -16.64
CA HIS A 217 -8.41 -30.46 -15.97
C HIS A 217 -9.29 -31.10 -14.88
N ASP A 218 -9.70 -32.35 -15.08
CA ASP A 218 -10.64 -33.08 -14.24
C ASP A 218 -9.98 -33.89 -13.10
N THR A 219 -8.66 -34.06 -13.10
CA THR A 219 -7.93 -34.78 -12.04
C THR A 219 -6.90 -33.93 -11.30
N VAL A 220 -6.44 -32.81 -11.88
CA VAL A 220 -5.60 -31.84 -11.16
C VAL A 220 -6.29 -31.26 -9.92
N ARG A 221 -7.63 -31.11 -9.94
CA ARG A 221 -8.43 -30.68 -8.79
C ARG A 221 -8.41 -31.69 -7.64
N VAL A 222 -8.28 -32.99 -7.93
CA VAL A 222 -8.19 -34.06 -6.92
C VAL A 222 -6.90 -33.90 -6.11
N ILE A 223 -5.77 -33.82 -6.82
CA ILE A 223 -4.44 -33.66 -6.22
C ILE A 223 -4.36 -32.32 -5.46
N GLN A 224 -5.00 -31.26 -5.95
CA GLN A 224 -5.11 -29.98 -5.24
C GLN A 224 -5.95 -30.04 -3.97
N SER A 225 -6.94 -30.93 -3.85
CA SER A 225 -7.69 -31.15 -2.60
C SER A 225 -6.88 -31.99 -1.61
N ALA A 226 -6.27 -33.08 -2.06
CA ALA A 226 -5.37 -33.89 -1.23
C ALA A 226 -4.23 -33.04 -0.67
N LEU A 227 -3.59 -32.20 -1.50
CA LEU A 227 -2.55 -31.27 -1.05
C LEU A 227 -3.07 -30.15 -0.12
N LYS A 228 -4.33 -29.72 -0.25
CA LYS A 228 -4.92 -28.69 0.65
C LYS A 228 -4.99 -29.21 2.10
N TYR A 229 -5.37 -30.48 2.25
CA TYR A 229 -5.74 -31.10 3.52
C TYR A 229 -4.72 -32.10 4.08
N THR A 230 -3.70 -32.53 3.33
CA THR A 230 -2.64 -33.36 3.91
C THR A 230 -1.85 -32.57 4.96
N HIS A 231 -1.65 -33.19 6.12
CA HIS A 231 -0.76 -32.69 7.18
C HIS A 231 0.66 -33.27 7.06
N SER A 232 0.87 -34.31 6.25
CA SER A 232 2.19 -34.94 6.08
C SER A 232 3.08 -34.12 5.14
N MET A 233 4.22 -33.64 5.65
CA MET A 233 5.23 -32.98 4.82
C MET A 233 5.88 -33.96 3.83
N GLU A 234 5.97 -35.24 4.18
CA GLU A 234 6.50 -36.29 3.30
C GLU A 234 5.63 -36.46 2.05
N GLN A 235 4.30 -36.49 2.20
CA GLN A 235 3.37 -36.50 1.06
C GLN A 235 3.53 -35.25 0.17
N ARG A 236 3.84 -34.07 0.75
CA ARG A 236 4.15 -32.85 -0.03
C ARG A 236 5.49 -32.96 -0.77
N ARG A 237 6.53 -33.56 -0.16
CA ARG A 237 7.83 -33.82 -0.79
C ARG A 237 7.75 -34.86 -1.91
N ILE A 238 6.92 -35.89 -1.76
CA ILE A 238 6.64 -36.89 -2.80
C ILE A 238 6.06 -36.20 -4.05
N ILE A 239 4.99 -35.40 -3.89
CA ILE A 239 4.45 -34.57 -4.98
C ILE A 239 5.54 -33.70 -5.61
N ALA A 240 6.33 -32.98 -4.79
CA ALA A 240 7.35 -32.07 -5.30
C ALA A 240 8.48 -32.78 -6.05
N THR A 241 8.83 -33.99 -5.64
CA THR A 241 9.88 -34.80 -6.26
C THR A 241 9.40 -35.47 -7.54
N GLU A 242 8.18 -35.99 -7.56
CA GLU A 242 7.57 -36.55 -8.78
C GLU A 242 7.32 -35.49 -9.86
N LEU A 243 6.95 -34.27 -9.47
CA LEU A 243 6.69 -33.18 -10.42
C LEU A 243 7.97 -32.47 -10.91
N LYS A 244 9.15 -32.93 -10.48
CA LYS A 244 10.43 -32.41 -10.93
C LYS A 244 10.59 -32.56 -12.45
N GLY A 245 11.01 -31.47 -13.09
CA GLY A 245 11.06 -31.25 -14.53
C GLY A 245 9.80 -30.60 -15.12
N GLU A 246 8.67 -30.61 -14.41
CA GLU A 246 7.37 -30.15 -14.92
C GLU A 246 6.95 -28.77 -14.41
N PHE A 247 7.60 -28.20 -13.40
CA PHE A 247 7.09 -27.00 -12.71
C PHE A 247 6.90 -25.79 -13.63
N LYS A 248 7.72 -25.69 -14.69
CA LYS A 248 7.52 -24.73 -15.79
C LYS A 248 6.16 -24.93 -16.49
N GLY A 249 5.85 -26.14 -16.95
CA GLY A 249 4.61 -26.45 -17.66
C GLY A 249 3.39 -26.34 -16.76
N LEU A 250 3.54 -26.70 -15.48
CA LEU A 250 2.50 -26.56 -14.48
C LEU A 250 2.21 -25.07 -14.17
N ALA A 251 3.19 -24.18 -14.21
CA ALA A 251 2.99 -22.74 -14.01
C ALA A 251 2.25 -22.09 -15.18
N GLU A 252 2.52 -22.55 -16.41
CA GLU A 252 1.85 -22.09 -17.63
C GLU A 252 0.39 -22.59 -17.73
N GLY A 253 0.03 -23.68 -17.03
CA GLY A 253 -1.32 -24.25 -17.06
C GLY A 253 -2.34 -23.55 -16.14
N LYS A 254 -3.41 -22.97 -16.73
CA LYS A 254 -4.53 -22.26 -16.07
C LYS A 254 -5.04 -22.88 -14.76
N TYR A 255 -5.09 -24.21 -14.68
CA TYR A 255 -5.51 -24.95 -13.47
C TYR A 255 -4.34 -25.57 -12.70
N ALA A 256 -3.26 -25.99 -13.39
CA ALA A 256 -2.11 -26.61 -12.77
C ALA A 256 -1.32 -25.65 -11.86
N LYS A 257 -1.33 -24.35 -12.18
CA LYS A 257 -0.67 -23.29 -11.40
C LYS A 257 -1.03 -23.29 -9.90
N PHE A 258 -2.29 -23.62 -9.58
CA PHE A 258 -2.78 -23.68 -8.18
C PHE A 258 -2.21 -24.85 -7.37
N LEU A 259 -1.58 -25.84 -8.02
CA LEU A 259 -0.85 -26.90 -7.34
C LEU A 259 0.53 -26.38 -6.87
N ILE A 260 1.24 -25.65 -7.74
CA ILE A 260 2.49 -24.98 -7.37
C ILE A 260 2.24 -23.97 -6.25
N ALA A 261 1.16 -23.18 -6.36
CA ALA A 261 0.78 -22.22 -5.33
C ALA A 261 0.72 -22.86 -3.92
N LYS A 262 0.02 -24.00 -3.79
CA LYS A 262 -0.09 -24.74 -2.53
C LYS A 262 1.23 -25.38 -2.07
N LEU A 263 2.09 -25.81 -2.98
CA LEU A 263 3.44 -26.31 -2.66
C LEU A 263 4.39 -25.20 -2.20
N LEU A 264 4.24 -23.99 -2.72
CA LEU A 264 5.00 -22.80 -2.29
C LEU A 264 4.53 -22.33 -0.90
N GLU A 265 3.22 -22.19 -0.72
CA GLU A 265 2.56 -21.83 0.54
C GLU A 265 2.93 -22.82 1.66
N LYS A 266 2.57 -24.11 1.49
CA LYS A 266 2.62 -25.14 2.54
C LYS A 266 3.86 -26.04 2.49
N GLY A 267 4.75 -25.87 1.51
CA GLY A 267 6.01 -26.62 1.43
C GLY A 267 7.10 -26.04 2.31
N ASP A 268 8.11 -26.85 2.58
CA ASP A 268 9.33 -26.47 3.28
C ASP A 268 10.39 -25.87 2.32
N ALA A 269 11.56 -25.54 2.86
CA ALA A 269 12.67 -24.97 2.07
C ALA A 269 13.18 -25.91 0.95
N GLU A 270 13.01 -27.23 1.09
CA GLU A 270 13.41 -28.22 0.08
C GLU A 270 12.45 -28.19 -1.11
N ILE A 271 11.13 -28.28 -0.85
CA ILE A 271 10.08 -28.17 -1.87
C ILE A 271 10.20 -26.83 -2.62
N ARG A 272 10.33 -25.73 -1.88
CA ARG A 272 10.50 -24.37 -2.43
C ARG A 272 11.79 -24.27 -3.26
N GLY A 273 12.86 -24.90 -2.81
CA GLY A 273 14.13 -24.99 -3.53
C GLY A 273 14.01 -25.70 -4.88
N ILE A 274 13.31 -26.84 -4.94
CA ILE A 274 13.07 -27.60 -6.18
C ILE A 274 12.31 -26.73 -7.20
N ILE A 275 11.20 -26.10 -6.79
CA ILE A 275 10.36 -25.27 -7.68
C ILE A 275 11.16 -24.09 -8.24
N ILE A 276 11.86 -23.35 -7.37
CA ILE A 276 12.65 -22.18 -7.78
C ILE A 276 13.79 -22.56 -8.74
N GLN A 277 14.41 -23.74 -8.57
CA GLN A 277 15.48 -24.22 -9.47
C GLN A 277 15.00 -24.46 -10.91
N GLU A 278 13.72 -24.74 -11.14
CA GLU A 278 13.16 -24.95 -12.47
C GLU A 278 12.72 -23.67 -13.18
N PHE A 279 12.46 -22.60 -12.42
CA PHE A 279 12.23 -21.28 -12.99
C PHE A 279 13.52 -20.64 -13.54
N TYR A 280 14.70 -21.08 -13.08
CA TYR A 280 15.99 -20.65 -13.66
C TYR A 280 16.19 -21.15 -15.11
N GLY A 281 16.55 -20.22 -15.98
CA GLY A 281 16.59 -20.35 -17.44
C GLY A 281 15.22 -20.13 -18.11
N ASN A 282 14.19 -19.75 -17.36
CA ASN A 282 12.81 -19.57 -17.84
C ASN A 282 12.17 -18.25 -17.39
N VAL A 283 12.80 -17.42 -16.54
CA VAL A 283 12.20 -16.24 -15.90
C VAL A 283 11.60 -15.28 -16.93
N ARG A 284 12.38 -14.92 -17.98
CA ARG A 284 11.94 -14.08 -19.10
C ARG A 284 10.65 -14.56 -19.80
N ARG A 285 10.43 -15.88 -19.86
CA ARG A 285 9.25 -16.51 -20.48
C ARG A 285 8.07 -16.52 -19.51
N LEU A 286 8.33 -16.92 -18.26
CA LEU A 286 7.32 -17.04 -17.22
C LEU A 286 6.70 -15.67 -16.88
N ILE A 287 7.51 -14.62 -16.68
CA ILE A 287 7.03 -13.25 -16.37
C ILE A 287 6.18 -12.63 -17.49
N ASN A 288 6.32 -13.13 -18.73
CA ASN A 288 5.58 -12.66 -19.89
C ASN A 288 4.28 -13.43 -20.17
N HIS A 289 4.06 -14.57 -19.48
CA HIS A 289 2.96 -15.50 -19.73
C HIS A 289 1.77 -15.22 -18.79
N PRO A 290 0.51 -15.11 -19.28
CA PRO A 290 -0.64 -14.68 -18.47
C PRO A 290 -0.86 -15.45 -17.17
N GLU A 291 -0.68 -16.77 -17.18
CA GLU A 291 -0.87 -17.62 -15.99
C GLU A 291 0.40 -17.69 -15.10
N ALA A 292 1.57 -17.98 -15.68
CA ALA A 292 2.80 -18.23 -14.96
C ALA A 292 3.45 -16.98 -14.35
N ALA A 293 3.19 -15.78 -14.88
CA ALA A 293 3.79 -14.54 -14.37
C ALA A 293 3.39 -14.27 -12.91
N TRP A 294 2.14 -14.58 -12.55
CA TRP A 294 1.65 -14.52 -11.18
C TRP A 294 2.39 -15.50 -10.26
N ILE A 295 2.53 -16.77 -10.66
CA ILE A 295 3.26 -17.77 -9.87
C ILE A 295 4.72 -17.34 -9.67
N LEU A 296 5.35 -16.75 -10.69
CA LEU A 296 6.70 -16.24 -10.60
C LEU A 296 6.81 -15.04 -9.65
N ASP A 297 5.91 -14.04 -9.73
CA ASP A 297 5.94 -12.89 -8.80
C ASP A 297 5.55 -13.29 -7.37
N ASP A 298 4.61 -14.21 -7.18
CA ASP A 298 4.29 -14.76 -5.85
C ASP A 298 5.48 -15.51 -5.26
N THR A 299 6.16 -16.33 -6.07
CA THR A 299 7.42 -17.01 -5.70
C THR A 299 8.49 -15.99 -5.34
N TYR A 300 8.65 -14.93 -6.16
CA TYR A 300 9.57 -13.83 -5.89
C TYR A 300 9.21 -13.16 -4.56
N ARG A 301 8.05 -12.53 -4.47
CA ARG A 301 7.53 -11.77 -3.31
C ARG A 301 7.65 -12.53 -2.00
N GLN A 302 6.95 -13.66 -1.89
CA GLN A 302 6.63 -14.30 -0.60
C GLN A 302 7.61 -15.39 -0.18
N VAL A 303 8.28 -16.06 -1.13
CA VAL A 303 8.92 -17.36 -0.87
C VAL A 303 10.43 -17.37 -1.13
N ALA A 304 10.90 -16.64 -2.14
CA ALA A 304 12.31 -16.61 -2.51
C ALA A 304 13.17 -15.89 -1.45
N THR A 305 14.23 -16.57 -1.01
CA THR A 305 15.32 -15.99 -0.20
C THR A 305 16.02 -14.86 -0.95
N PRO A 306 16.77 -13.95 -0.28
CA PRO A 306 17.45 -12.84 -0.95
C PRO A 306 18.36 -13.27 -2.12
N ALA A 307 19.11 -14.37 -2.00
CA ALA A 307 19.94 -14.90 -3.08
C ALA A 307 19.11 -15.48 -4.25
N GLN A 308 17.97 -16.13 -3.96
CA GLN A 308 17.03 -16.59 -5.00
C GLN A 308 16.37 -15.40 -5.72
N LYS A 309 15.95 -14.36 -4.98
CA LYS A 309 15.46 -13.09 -5.53
C LYS A 309 16.49 -12.47 -6.47
N ALA A 310 17.73 -12.29 -5.99
CA ALA A 310 18.80 -11.71 -6.78
C ALA A 310 19.04 -12.49 -8.10
N ARG A 311 19.03 -13.83 -8.05
CA ARG A 311 19.20 -14.67 -9.23
C ARG A 311 18.02 -14.59 -10.21
N LEU A 312 16.78 -14.60 -9.71
CA LEU A 312 15.57 -14.44 -10.55
C LEU A 312 15.57 -13.06 -11.24
N LEU A 313 15.82 -11.99 -10.48
CA LEU A 313 15.82 -10.63 -10.99
C LEU A 313 16.94 -10.41 -12.04
N ARG A 314 18.14 -10.91 -11.76
CA ARG A 314 19.29 -10.83 -12.68
C ARG A 314 19.07 -11.58 -13.98
N GLU A 315 18.36 -12.72 -13.97
CA GLU A 315 18.00 -13.43 -15.20
C GLU A 315 17.06 -12.62 -16.10
N TRP A 316 16.24 -11.73 -15.52
CA TRP A 316 15.33 -10.89 -16.28
C TRP A 316 16.00 -9.67 -16.93
N TYR A 317 17.18 -9.25 -16.45
CA TYR A 317 17.94 -8.14 -17.05
C TYR A 317 18.41 -8.40 -18.49
N GLY A 318 18.51 -9.66 -18.93
CA GLY A 318 18.92 -9.97 -20.28
C GLY A 318 19.24 -11.44 -20.54
N PRO A 319 19.27 -11.85 -21.83
CA PRO A 319 19.45 -13.26 -22.22
C PRO A 319 20.80 -13.85 -21.81
N GLU A 320 21.86 -13.04 -21.75
CA GLU A 320 23.19 -13.43 -21.30
C GLU A 320 23.23 -13.88 -19.82
N PHE A 321 22.26 -13.50 -19.00
CA PHE A 321 22.12 -14.00 -17.63
C PHE A 321 21.32 -15.30 -17.52
N SER A 322 20.66 -15.76 -18.59
CA SER A 322 19.84 -16.98 -18.60
C SER A 322 20.63 -18.28 -18.87
N ILE A 323 21.93 -18.20 -19.16
CA ILE A 323 22.73 -19.34 -19.65
C ILE A 323 23.22 -20.22 -18.48
N LYS A 324 22.63 -21.42 -18.33
CA LYS A 324 23.15 -22.48 -17.45
C LYS A 324 24.58 -22.85 -17.89
N GLY A 325 25.55 -22.74 -17.00
CA GLY A 325 26.96 -23.08 -17.24
C GLY A 325 27.94 -21.89 -17.35
N LEU A 326 27.47 -20.65 -17.51
CA LEU A 326 28.30 -19.44 -17.29
C LEU A 326 28.10 -18.82 -15.88
N GLY A 327 27.32 -19.50 -15.04
CA GLY A 327 26.98 -19.07 -13.67
C GLY A 327 27.79 -19.72 -12.56
N ASP A 328 28.92 -20.37 -12.86
CA ASP A 328 29.79 -21.00 -11.85
C ASP A 328 30.78 -20.01 -11.20
N ASP A 329 30.61 -18.73 -11.50
CA ASP A 329 31.19 -17.61 -10.77
C ASP A 329 30.59 -17.62 -9.35
N LYS A 330 31.35 -18.08 -8.35
CA LYS A 330 30.90 -18.30 -6.95
C LYS A 330 30.60 -17.00 -6.16
N ASN A 331 30.31 -15.92 -6.88
CA ASN A 331 30.01 -14.57 -6.41
C ASN A 331 28.76 -14.02 -7.16
N LEU A 332 27.78 -14.88 -7.48
CA LEU A 332 26.54 -14.51 -8.18
C LEU A 332 25.54 -13.69 -7.34
N ASP A 333 25.87 -13.40 -6.07
CA ASP A 333 24.92 -12.96 -5.04
C ASP A 333 24.35 -11.54 -5.22
N SER A 334 24.89 -10.75 -6.14
CA SER A 334 24.38 -9.41 -6.44
C SER A 334 23.49 -9.37 -7.69
N SER A 335 22.31 -8.78 -7.50
CA SER A 335 21.42 -8.27 -8.54
C SER A 335 21.46 -6.73 -8.64
N ASP A 336 22.43 -6.06 -8.04
CA ASP A 336 22.64 -4.64 -8.26
C ASP A 336 23.05 -4.42 -9.72
N LEU A 337 22.17 -3.80 -10.51
CA LEU A 337 22.39 -3.62 -11.94
C LEU A 337 23.56 -2.67 -12.22
N THR A 338 23.80 -1.68 -11.36
CA THR A 338 24.96 -0.79 -11.49
C THR A 338 26.26 -1.57 -11.25
N ALA A 339 26.35 -2.35 -10.17
CA ALA A 339 27.53 -3.17 -9.86
C ALA A 339 27.76 -4.33 -10.86
N ILE A 340 26.73 -4.75 -11.59
CA ILE A 340 26.87 -5.69 -12.73
C ILE A 340 27.47 -4.97 -13.95
N LEU A 341 26.97 -3.78 -14.29
CA LEU A 341 27.41 -3.04 -15.48
C LEU A 341 28.77 -2.36 -15.31
N GLU A 342 29.20 -2.06 -14.08
CA GLU A 342 30.59 -1.66 -13.79
C GLU A 342 31.62 -2.74 -14.18
N LYS A 343 31.24 -4.03 -14.14
CA LYS A 343 32.09 -5.17 -14.53
C LYS A 343 32.04 -5.50 -16.03
N SER A 344 31.12 -4.89 -16.78
CA SER A 344 30.95 -5.10 -18.23
C SER A 344 30.34 -3.85 -18.88
N PRO A 345 31.04 -2.69 -18.84
CA PRO A 345 30.49 -1.41 -19.30
C PRO A 345 30.14 -1.42 -20.80
N GLU A 346 30.79 -2.28 -21.59
CA GLU A 346 30.49 -2.52 -23.00
C GLU A 346 29.08 -3.10 -23.24
N LYS A 347 28.51 -3.80 -22.25
CA LYS A 347 27.16 -4.37 -22.30
C LYS A 347 26.09 -3.44 -21.74
N ARG A 348 26.46 -2.29 -21.16
CA ARG A 348 25.50 -1.38 -20.49
C ARG A 348 24.34 -1.00 -21.40
N LYS A 349 24.63 -0.61 -22.65
CA LYS A 349 23.58 -0.21 -23.59
C LYS A 349 22.63 -1.38 -23.96
N PRO A 350 23.11 -2.53 -24.51
CA PRO A 350 22.24 -3.66 -24.80
C PRO A 350 21.35 -4.13 -23.63
N ILE A 351 21.88 -4.11 -22.41
CA ILE A 351 21.13 -4.52 -21.20
C ILE A 351 20.05 -3.50 -20.83
N MET A 352 20.36 -2.20 -20.83
CA MET A 352 19.37 -1.15 -20.55
C MET A 352 18.30 -1.09 -21.65
N ASP A 353 18.70 -1.07 -22.93
CA ASP A 353 17.79 -1.07 -24.08
C ASP A 353 16.80 -2.27 -24.04
N TYR A 354 17.26 -3.44 -23.57
CA TYR A 354 16.40 -4.62 -23.40
C TYR A 354 15.49 -4.54 -22.16
N LEU A 355 16.02 -4.07 -21.02
CA LEU A 355 15.27 -3.99 -19.77
C LEU A 355 14.14 -2.96 -19.86
N GLU A 356 14.37 -1.81 -20.50
CA GLU A 356 13.34 -0.81 -20.81
C GLU A 356 12.19 -1.42 -21.61
N GLN A 357 12.50 -2.21 -22.65
CA GLN A 357 11.49 -2.90 -23.45
C GLN A 357 10.69 -3.92 -22.62
N GLN A 358 11.29 -4.60 -21.64
CA GLN A 358 10.57 -5.52 -20.76
C GLN A 358 9.69 -4.81 -19.73
N ILE A 359 10.17 -3.71 -19.15
CA ILE A 359 9.38 -2.85 -18.24
C ILE A 359 8.15 -2.33 -18.98
N ASN A 360 8.36 -1.70 -20.15
CA ASN A 360 7.27 -1.17 -20.98
C ASN A 360 6.30 -2.27 -21.46
N GLN A 361 6.80 -3.47 -21.77
CA GLN A 361 5.94 -4.61 -22.14
C GLN A 361 5.01 -5.07 -21.00
N LEU A 362 5.44 -5.01 -19.73
CA LEU A 362 4.57 -5.37 -18.59
C LEU A 362 3.57 -4.25 -18.25
N ILE A 363 4.00 -2.98 -18.34
CA ILE A 363 3.12 -1.82 -18.14
C ILE A 363 2.00 -1.82 -19.19
N GLN A 364 2.32 -2.03 -20.48
CA GLN A 364 1.33 -2.11 -21.57
C GLN A 364 0.35 -3.30 -21.42
N LYS A 365 0.78 -4.39 -20.76
CA LYS A 365 -0.10 -5.53 -20.41
C LYS A 365 -0.92 -5.31 -19.13
N LYS A 366 -0.87 -4.11 -18.54
CA LYS A 366 -1.42 -3.77 -17.21
C LYS A 366 -0.99 -4.75 -16.10
N GLN A 367 0.20 -5.35 -16.21
CA GLN A 367 0.78 -6.24 -15.19
C GLN A 367 1.56 -5.42 -14.14
N THR A 368 0.98 -4.29 -13.73
CA THR A 368 1.63 -3.24 -12.93
C THR A 368 1.65 -3.52 -11.43
N GLY A 369 1.13 -4.67 -10.99
CA GLY A 369 1.17 -5.13 -9.59
C GLY A 369 2.32 -6.09 -9.25
N PHE A 370 3.17 -6.44 -10.22
CA PHE A 370 4.27 -7.39 -9.97
C PHE A 370 5.43 -6.73 -9.20
N THR A 371 5.77 -7.28 -8.05
CA THR A 371 6.88 -6.79 -7.22
C THR A 371 8.25 -6.94 -7.90
N MET A 372 8.44 -7.98 -8.72
CA MET A 372 9.66 -8.14 -9.51
C MET A 372 9.82 -7.03 -10.55
N LEU A 373 8.72 -6.55 -11.16
CA LEU A 373 8.69 -5.36 -12.03
C LEU A 373 9.15 -4.11 -11.26
N HIS A 374 8.63 -3.89 -10.05
CA HIS A 374 9.01 -2.72 -9.24
C HIS A 374 10.50 -2.72 -8.86
N ASP A 375 11.08 -3.89 -8.60
CA ASP A 375 12.51 -4.06 -8.31
C ASP A 375 13.36 -3.76 -9.56
N ALA A 376 13.02 -4.34 -10.72
CA ALA A 376 13.71 -4.05 -11.98
C ALA A 376 13.60 -2.59 -12.41
N MET A 377 12.45 -1.94 -12.19
CA MET A 377 12.26 -0.52 -12.45
C MET A 377 13.14 0.36 -11.56
N LEU A 378 13.28 0.02 -10.27
CA LEU A 378 14.22 0.69 -9.37
C LEU A 378 15.67 0.48 -9.83
N GLN A 379 16.04 -0.73 -10.20
CA GLN A 379 17.40 -1.09 -10.63
C GLN A 379 17.80 -0.43 -11.95
N TYR A 380 16.87 -0.35 -12.91
CA TYR A 380 17.00 0.45 -14.12
C TYR A 380 17.23 1.93 -13.76
N PHE A 381 16.33 2.52 -12.96
CA PHE A 381 16.41 3.94 -12.60
C PHE A 381 17.68 4.33 -11.84
N LEU A 382 18.16 3.49 -10.92
CA LEU A 382 19.43 3.72 -10.20
C LEU A 382 20.66 3.61 -11.13
N THR A 383 20.53 2.86 -12.23
CA THR A 383 21.57 2.68 -13.26
C THR A 383 21.54 3.79 -14.32
N CYS A 384 20.43 4.52 -14.45
CA CYS A 384 20.35 5.75 -15.24
C CYS A 384 21.26 6.83 -14.63
N LYS A 385 22.07 7.49 -15.45
CA LYS A 385 22.92 8.58 -14.96
C LYS A 385 22.05 9.81 -14.62
N PRO A 386 22.23 10.47 -13.45
CA PRO A 386 21.47 11.67 -13.13
C PRO A 386 21.57 12.76 -14.21
N ASN A 387 20.44 13.37 -14.55
CA ASN A 387 20.30 14.42 -15.57
C ASN A 387 20.59 14.01 -17.03
N THR A 388 20.50 12.72 -17.39
CA THR A 388 20.45 12.30 -18.81
C THR A 388 19.03 12.29 -19.37
N THR A 389 18.88 12.17 -20.69
CA THR A 389 17.60 11.91 -21.34
C THR A 389 17.02 10.59 -20.83
N GLU A 390 17.79 9.50 -20.85
CA GLU A 390 17.44 8.17 -20.31
C GLU A 390 16.78 8.22 -18.92
N ALA A 391 17.26 9.09 -18.01
CA ALA A 391 16.64 9.30 -16.70
C ALA A 391 15.33 10.11 -16.77
N SER A 392 15.27 11.15 -17.62
CA SER A 392 14.05 11.95 -17.84
C SER A 392 12.95 11.15 -18.54
N ASP A 393 13.29 10.45 -19.61
CA ASP A 393 12.42 9.65 -20.45
C ASP A 393 11.75 8.55 -19.59
N PHE A 394 12.51 7.88 -18.72
CA PHE A 394 11.96 6.92 -17.76
C PHE A 394 11.06 7.58 -16.69
N LEU A 395 11.42 8.76 -16.18
CA LEU A 395 10.55 9.50 -15.26
C LEU A 395 9.27 9.98 -15.94
N ASP A 396 9.28 10.26 -17.25
CA ASP A 396 8.09 10.58 -18.03
C ASP A 396 7.18 9.36 -18.22
N HIS A 397 7.72 8.14 -18.34
CA HIS A 397 6.93 6.89 -18.28
C HIS A 397 6.22 6.66 -16.93
N LEU A 398 6.73 7.23 -15.82
CA LEU A 398 6.06 7.17 -14.51
C LEU A 398 4.93 8.21 -14.36
N LYS A 399 4.86 9.23 -15.22
CA LYS A 399 3.87 10.31 -15.07
C LYS A 399 2.52 9.89 -15.69
N PRO A 400 1.39 10.10 -15.00
CA PRO A 400 0.07 10.10 -15.62
C PRO A 400 -0.02 11.21 -16.67
N ASP A 401 -0.74 10.96 -17.77
CA ASP A 401 -0.93 11.97 -18.82
C ASP A 401 -1.61 13.23 -18.22
N PRO A 402 -0.97 14.42 -18.29
CA PRO A 402 -1.51 15.63 -17.70
C PRO A 402 -2.71 16.22 -18.47
N THR A 403 -3.05 15.68 -19.66
CA THR A 403 -4.18 16.12 -20.48
C THR A 403 -5.48 15.40 -20.14
N LEU A 404 -5.41 14.20 -19.53
CA LEU A 404 -6.56 13.47 -19.01
C LEU A 404 -7.10 14.15 -17.75
N LYS A 405 -8.44 14.16 -17.62
CA LYS A 405 -9.16 14.81 -16.52
C LYS A 405 -9.13 13.98 -15.23
N GLU A 406 -9.43 14.64 -14.12
CA GLU A 406 -9.74 13.98 -12.85
C GLU A 406 -11.00 13.12 -13.05
N GLY A 407 -10.84 11.79 -13.09
CA GLY A 407 -11.88 10.81 -13.45
C GLY A 407 -11.65 10.06 -14.78
N GLU A 408 -10.64 10.43 -15.58
CA GLU A 408 -10.19 9.68 -16.76
C GLU A 408 -8.89 8.92 -16.40
N GLU A 409 -8.95 7.61 -16.19
CA GLU A 409 -7.80 6.84 -15.67
C GLU A 409 -6.73 6.56 -16.74
N ALA A 410 -5.55 7.20 -16.58
CA ALA A 410 -4.36 6.90 -17.36
C ALA A 410 -3.72 5.57 -16.91
N ASP A 411 -3.19 4.77 -17.83
CA ASP A 411 -2.60 3.45 -17.52
C ASP A 411 -1.48 3.49 -16.46
N ASN A 412 -0.78 4.62 -16.34
CA ASN A 412 0.28 4.84 -15.35
C ASN A 412 -0.24 5.14 -13.92
N ILE A 413 -1.55 5.36 -13.72
CA ILE A 413 -2.14 5.59 -12.40
C ILE A 413 -2.06 4.32 -11.55
N ASP A 414 -2.44 3.18 -12.11
CA ASP A 414 -2.35 1.89 -11.41
C ASP A 414 -0.90 1.51 -11.12
N LEU A 415 0.03 1.85 -12.02
CA LEU A 415 1.47 1.69 -11.79
C LEU A 415 1.95 2.51 -10.58
N LEU A 416 1.59 3.79 -10.48
CA LEU A 416 1.97 4.62 -9.33
C LEU A 416 1.31 4.16 -8.03
N LYS A 417 0.03 3.75 -8.06
CA LYS A 417 -0.66 3.15 -6.91
C LYS A 417 0.08 1.90 -6.43
N ASN A 418 0.33 0.93 -7.32
CA ASN A 418 1.00 -0.33 -7.00
C ASN A 418 2.46 -0.15 -6.53
N LEU A 419 3.23 0.75 -7.14
CA LEU A 419 4.62 1.04 -6.75
C LEU A 419 4.70 1.48 -5.28
N ALA A 420 3.82 2.39 -4.85
CA ALA A 420 3.88 3.04 -3.54
C ALA A 420 3.85 2.05 -2.35
N PHE A 421 3.06 0.98 -2.42
CA PHE A 421 2.90 0.00 -1.33
C PHE A 421 4.02 -1.07 -1.28
N THR A 422 5.07 -0.96 -2.11
CA THR A 422 6.14 -1.97 -2.18
C THR A 422 7.52 -1.40 -1.85
N LYS A 423 8.38 -2.21 -1.20
CA LYS A 423 9.71 -1.76 -0.72
C LYS A 423 10.59 -1.12 -1.81
N PRO A 424 10.74 -1.67 -3.03
CA PRO A 424 11.49 -1.01 -4.11
C PRO A 424 10.69 0.10 -4.79
N GLY A 425 9.39 -0.10 -5.04
CA GLY A 425 8.55 0.86 -5.75
C GLY A 425 8.37 2.18 -4.98
N SER A 426 8.24 2.14 -3.66
CA SER A 426 8.17 3.35 -2.82
C SER A 426 9.46 4.16 -2.86
N ARG A 427 10.63 3.49 -2.94
CA ARG A 427 11.92 4.15 -3.13
C ARG A 427 12.00 4.79 -4.52
N LEU A 428 11.56 4.09 -5.56
CA LEU A 428 11.51 4.64 -6.92
C LEU A 428 10.62 5.88 -7.01
N VAL A 429 9.40 5.84 -6.46
CA VAL A 429 8.49 7.00 -6.47
C VAL A 429 9.04 8.14 -5.62
N SER A 430 9.65 7.85 -4.46
CA SER A 430 10.33 8.87 -3.63
C SER A 430 11.45 9.58 -4.40
N LEU A 431 12.24 8.85 -5.19
CA LEU A 431 13.25 9.42 -6.07
C LEU A 431 12.64 10.17 -7.26
N ALA A 432 11.51 9.71 -7.81
CA ALA A 432 10.78 10.42 -8.87
C ALA A 432 10.24 11.78 -8.40
N PHE A 433 9.75 11.89 -7.15
CA PHE A 433 9.45 13.18 -6.52
C PHE A 433 10.70 14.06 -6.39
N ALA A 434 11.83 13.48 -5.98
CA ALA A 434 13.06 14.22 -5.76
C ALA A 434 13.65 14.78 -7.07
N TYR A 435 13.73 13.99 -8.13
CA TYR A 435 14.25 14.41 -9.44
C TYR A 435 13.25 15.22 -10.28
N GLY A 436 11.94 14.96 -10.15
CA GLY A 436 10.90 15.64 -10.92
C GLY A 436 10.80 17.14 -10.64
N ALA A 437 10.43 17.93 -11.66
CA ALA A 437 10.21 19.36 -11.51
C ALA A 437 8.90 19.68 -10.75
N ALA A 438 8.66 20.94 -10.40
CA ALA A 438 7.45 21.36 -9.66
C ALA A 438 6.12 20.96 -10.35
N LYS A 439 6.09 20.94 -11.70
CA LYS A 439 4.95 20.42 -12.47
C LYS A 439 4.78 18.90 -12.28
N ASP A 440 5.89 18.17 -12.29
CA ASP A 440 5.91 16.71 -12.16
C ASP A 440 5.50 16.28 -10.75
N ARG A 441 6.00 16.93 -9.70
CA ARG A 441 5.61 16.70 -8.30
C ARG A 441 4.10 16.81 -8.11
N LYS A 442 3.45 17.80 -8.75
CA LYS A 442 1.98 17.93 -8.77
C LYS A 442 1.26 16.81 -9.55
N ILE A 443 1.87 16.29 -10.61
CA ILE A 443 1.32 15.21 -11.42
C ILE A 443 1.45 13.86 -10.70
N LEU A 444 2.61 13.58 -10.10
CA LEU A 444 2.90 12.38 -9.32
C LEU A 444 2.08 12.28 -8.03
N LEU A 445 1.68 13.41 -7.41
CA LEU A 445 0.86 13.40 -6.20
C LEU A 445 -0.64 13.16 -6.47
N ARG A 446 -1.14 13.50 -7.67
CA ARG A 446 -2.57 13.42 -8.02
C ARG A 446 -3.20 12.02 -7.87
N PRO A 447 -2.56 10.91 -8.30
CA PRO A 447 -3.11 9.56 -8.20
C PRO A 447 -3.43 9.07 -6.79
N TYR A 448 -2.82 9.70 -5.78
CA TYR A 448 -2.84 9.21 -4.40
C TYR A 448 -3.94 9.81 -3.54
N LYS A 449 -4.63 10.86 -4.01
CA LYS A 449 -5.66 11.64 -3.31
C LYS A 449 -6.55 10.78 -2.40
N ASP A 450 -7.31 9.86 -2.98
CA ASP A 450 -8.30 9.04 -2.26
C ASP A 450 -7.66 7.83 -1.53
N THR A 451 -6.32 7.84 -1.38
CA THR A 451 -5.51 6.80 -0.71
C THR A 451 -4.48 7.34 0.28
N ILE A 452 -4.34 8.67 0.43
CA ILE A 452 -3.32 9.32 1.29
C ILE A 452 -3.35 8.76 2.72
N GLU A 453 -4.54 8.53 3.27
CA GLU A 453 -4.72 7.98 4.60
C GLU A 453 -4.15 6.56 4.72
N THR A 454 -4.53 5.65 3.83
CA THR A 454 -3.96 4.29 3.76
C THR A 454 -2.44 4.33 3.58
N MET A 455 -1.92 5.29 2.80
CA MET A 455 -0.49 5.45 2.60
C MET A 455 0.25 5.93 3.86
N ALA A 456 -0.36 6.74 4.73
CA ALA A 456 0.26 7.21 5.96
C ALA A 456 0.51 6.07 6.96
N TYR A 457 -0.38 5.07 7.00
CA TYR A 457 -0.24 3.88 7.85
C TYR A 457 0.50 2.71 7.18
N ASP A 458 0.81 2.74 5.87
CA ASP A 458 1.55 1.65 5.23
C ASP A 458 3.06 1.70 5.51
N ALA A 459 3.70 0.53 5.62
CA ALA A 459 5.15 0.39 5.87
C ALA A 459 6.03 0.91 4.72
N ASN A 460 5.54 0.98 3.48
CA ASN A 460 6.29 1.47 2.32
C ASN A 460 5.83 2.85 1.87
N ALA A 461 4.52 3.09 1.76
CA ALA A 461 3.96 4.25 1.09
C ALA A 461 4.07 5.56 1.88
N HIS A 462 4.22 5.52 3.22
CA HIS A 462 4.45 6.73 4.00
C HIS A 462 5.75 7.44 3.58
N ASN A 463 6.75 6.70 3.09
CA ASN A 463 7.98 7.25 2.52
C ASN A 463 7.71 8.10 1.26
N VAL A 464 6.68 7.78 0.48
CA VAL A 464 6.27 8.58 -0.68
C VAL A 464 5.68 9.93 -0.24
N LEU A 465 4.85 9.93 0.81
CA LEU A 465 4.31 11.15 1.40
C LEU A 465 5.42 12.03 2.00
N LEU A 466 6.34 11.42 2.76
CA LEU A 466 7.51 12.10 3.31
C LEU A 466 8.43 12.66 2.21
N ALA A 467 8.64 11.93 1.11
CA ALA A 467 9.40 12.43 -0.04
C ALA A 467 8.70 13.62 -0.71
N ALA A 468 7.37 13.58 -0.90
CA ALA A 468 6.60 14.68 -1.45
C ALA A 468 6.67 15.94 -0.58
N LEU A 469 6.56 15.80 0.75
CA LEU A 469 6.76 16.86 1.74
C LEU A 469 8.21 17.39 1.73
N ALA A 470 9.20 16.51 1.55
CA ALA A 470 10.61 16.86 1.60
C ALA A 470 11.08 17.79 0.48
N VAL A 471 10.45 17.74 -0.70
CA VAL A 471 10.98 18.38 -1.95
C VAL A 471 10.01 19.30 -2.68
N THR A 472 8.71 19.34 -2.33
CA THR A 472 7.75 20.17 -3.08
C THR A 472 7.77 21.61 -2.57
N ASP A 473 8.16 22.55 -3.44
CA ASP A 473 8.28 23.97 -3.07
C ASP A 473 6.93 24.70 -3.01
N ASP A 474 5.87 24.14 -3.62
CA ASP A 474 4.46 24.59 -3.48
C ASP A 474 3.81 23.89 -2.27
N THR A 475 4.15 24.38 -1.09
CA THR A 475 3.69 23.87 0.20
C THR A 475 2.18 23.97 0.39
N LYS A 476 1.52 24.96 -0.20
CA LYS A 476 0.06 25.11 -0.13
C LYS A 476 -0.66 24.00 -0.89
N LEU A 477 -0.15 23.63 -2.07
CA LEU A 477 -0.62 22.47 -2.79
C LEU A 477 -0.35 21.18 -2.01
N THR A 478 0.87 20.97 -1.52
CA THR A 478 1.23 19.74 -0.79
C THR A 478 0.44 19.57 0.50
N SER A 479 0.29 20.63 1.31
CA SER A 479 -0.54 20.57 2.52
C SER A 479 -2.00 20.29 2.17
N LYS A 480 -2.57 20.89 1.12
CA LYS A 480 -3.94 20.57 0.71
C LYS A 480 -4.09 19.12 0.22
N SER A 481 -3.14 18.62 -0.57
CA SER A 481 -3.22 17.27 -1.18
C SER A 481 -2.77 16.13 -0.27
N ILE A 482 -2.14 16.41 0.87
CA ILE A 482 -1.78 15.40 1.88
C ILE A 482 -2.61 15.61 3.14
N PHE A 483 -2.38 16.73 3.84
CA PHE A 483 -3.05 16.99 5.11
C PHE A 483 -4.54 17.34 4.97
N GLY A 484 -5.01 17.75 3.80
CA GLY A 484 -6.44 17.94 3.54
C GLY A 484 -7.27 16.64 3.49
N GLU A 485 -6.61 15.49 3.31
CA GLU A 485 -7.24 14.16 3.36
C GLU A 485 -7.02 13.52 4.76
N LEU A 486 -5.86 13.78 5.39
CA LEU A 486 -5.51 13.29 6.73
C LEU A 486 -6.21 14.02 7.88
N LEU A 487 -6.42 15.34 7.78
CA LEU A 487 -6.92 16.18 8.87
C LEU A 487 -8.28 16.80 8.51
N PRO A 488 -9.37 16.46 9.24
CA PRO A 488 -10.69 17.07 9.04
C PRO A 488 -10.68 18.59 9.23
N ALA A 489 -11.72 19.26 8.74
CA ALA A 489 -11.87 20.69 8.93
C ALA A 489 -12.04 21.05 10.42
N VAL A 490 -11.54 22.22 10.82
CA VAL A 490 -11.73 22.79 12.17
C VAL A 490 -13.23 22.87 12.47
N GLY A 491 -13.67 22.24 13.56
CA GLY A 491 -15.08 22.12 13.93
C GLY A 491 -15.78 20.84 13.45
N SER A 492 -15.04 19.85 12.94
CA SER A 492 -15.50 18.46 12.81
C SER A 492 -15.22 17.70 14.11
N ASP A 493 -16.21 16.95 14.62
CA ASP A 493 -16.08 16.16 15.85
C ASP A 493 -15.02 15.04 15.73
N GLU A 494 -14.80 14.51 14.51
CA GLU A 494 -13.83 13.47 14.18
C GLU A 494 -12.37 13.94 14.22
N LEU A 495 -12.13 15.26 14.23
CA LEU A 495 -10.80 15.87 14.11
C LEU A 495 -9.83 15.36 15.19
N SER A 496 -10.28 15.33 16.44
CA SER A 496 -9.46 14.97 17.60
C SER A 496 -9.12 13.47 17.61
N GLU A 497 -10.07 12.62 17.24
CA GLU A 497 -9.87 11.17 17.11
C GLU A 497 -8.89 10.86 15.97
N LYS A 498 -9.09 11.47 14.79
CA LYS A 498 -8.21 11.25 13.63
C LYS A 498 -6.78 11.72 13.91
N ILE A 499 -6.59 12.83 14.62
CA ILE A 499 -5.27 13.27 15.10
C ILE A 499 -4.67 12.29 16.12
N GLN A 500 -5.46 11.74 17.05
CA GLN A 500 -4.98 10.72 18.00
C GLN A 500 -4.53 9.44 17.29
N ASN A 501 -5.30 8.96 16.32
CA ASN A 501 -4.98 7.75 15.55
C ASN A 501 -3.70 7.94 14.72
N LEU A 502 -3.57 9.08 14.03
CA LEU A 502 -2.34 9.47 13.31
C LEU A 502 -1.15 9.67 14.26
N SER A 503 -1.38 10.11 15.49
CA SER A 503 -0.33 10.28 16.51
C SER A 503 0.12 8.94 17.10
N ASN A 504 -0.76 7.94 17.22
CA ASN A 504 -0.44 6.66 17.86
C ASN A 504 0.44 5.78 16.96
N ASP A 505 0.06 5.58 15.69
CA ASP A 505 0.88 4.79 14.75
C ASP A 505 2.22 5.48 14.42
N ALA A 506 3.30 4.70 14.39
CA ALA A 506 4.65 5.24 14.18
C ALA A 506 4.88 5.87 12.79
N ARG A 507 4.27 5.33 11.74
CA ARG A 507 4.43 5.75 10.34
C ARG A 507 3.57 6.97 10.06
N ALA A 508 2.31 6.96 10.53
CA ALA A 508 1.42 8.10 10.43
C ALA A 508 1.96 9.29 11.25
N ARG A 509 2.50 9.05 12.44
CA ARG A 509 3.14 10.08 13.27
C ARG A 509 4.34 10.71 12.56
N CYS A 510 5.13 9.93 11.80
CA CYS A 510 6.19 10.48 10.95
C CYS A 510 5.63 11.48 9.94
N VAL A 511 4.56 11.14 9.21
CA VAL A 511 3.94 12.03 8.20
C VAL A 511 3.36 13.28 8.85
N LEU A 512 2.66 13.12 9.98
CA LEU A 512 2.01 14.21 10.73
C LEU A 512 3.03 15.20 11.32
N LEU A 513 4.10 14.71 11.95
CA LEU A 513 5.09 15.53 12.65
C LEU A 513 6.29 15.95 11.80
N TYR A 514 6.43 15.46 10.56
CA TYR A 514 7.50 15.86 9.64
C TYR A 514 7.68 17.39 9.51
N PRO A 515 6.61 18.22 9.39
CA PRO A 515 6.78 19.69 9.31
C PRO A 515 7.39 20.33 10.55
N PHE A 516 7.27 19.70 11.73
CA PHE A 516 7.79 20.21 13.00
C PHE A 516 9.16 19.63 13.35
N ALA A 517 9.40 18.37 12.97
CA ALA A 517 10.45 17.51 13.53
C ALA A 517 11.21 16.66 12.48
N ALA A 518 11.35 17.13 11.23
CA ALA A 518 11.99 16.39 10.13
C ALA A 518 13.38 15.77 10.42
N ASP A 519 14.20 16.38 11.29
CA ASP A 519 15.54 15.87 11.67
C ASP A 519 15.53 14.99 12.94
N ALA A 520 14.36 14.72 13.53
CA ALA A 520 14.24 14.07 14.83
C ALA A 520 14.46 12.55 14.77
N LYS A 521 15.56 12.08 15.36
CA LYS A 521 15.88 10.64 15.49
C LYS A 521 14.90 9.83 16.34
N TRP A 522 14.05 10.48 17.14
CA TRP A 522 12.98 9.81 17.89
C TRP A 522 11.71 9.63 17.06
N LEU A 523 11.55 10.43 16.00
CA LEU A 523 10.43 10.34 15.08
C LEU A 523 10.76 9.35 13.95
N LEU A 524 11.85 9.60 13.23
CA LEU A 524 12.25 8.82 12.05
C LEU A 524 13.16 7.64 12.41
N ASP A 525 12.74 6.43 12.05
CA ASP A 525 13.55 5.21 12.15
C ASP A 525 14.77 5.23 11.19
N GLU A 526 15.59 4.18 11.22
CA GLU A 526 16.82 4.16 10.40
C GLU A 526 16.53 3.95 8.90
N GLU A 527 15.51 3.17 8.51
CA GLU A 527 15.19 2.98 7.08
C GLU A 527 14.57 4.24 6.47
N THR A 528 13.59 4.86 7.13
CA THR A 528 12.95 6.10 6.66
C THR A 528 13.95 7.24 6.59
N ARG A 529 14.85 7.35 7.58
CA ARG A 529 15.92 8.35 7.57
C ARG A 529 16.96 8.07 6.48
N GLY A 530 17.28 6.81 6.20
CA GLY A 530 18.10 6.42 5.06
C GLY A 530 17.50 6.84 3.72
N ARG A 531 16.21 6.54 3.51
CA ARG A 531 15.44 6.94 2.32
C ARG A 531 15.36 8.47 2.17
N LEU A 532 15.05 9.19 3.24
CA LEU A 532 15.03 10.65 3.23
C LEU A 532 16.42 11.26 2.97
N ALA A 533 17.50 10.64 3.43
CA ALA A 533 18.85 11.10 3.13
C ALA A 533 19.22 10.95 1.63
N GLU A 534 18.64 10.00 0.90
CA GLU A 534 18.76 9.93 -0.57
C GLU A 534 17.99 11.08 -1.23
N VAL A 535 16.73 11.29 -0.81
CA VAL A 535 15.88 12.39 -1.29
C VAL A 535 16.51 13.76 -1.01
N TYR A 536 17.15 13.96 0.15
CA TYR A 536 17.78 15.23 0.54
C TYR A 536 19.01 15.56 -0.31
N LYS A 537 19.84 14.58 -0.71
CA LYS A 537 20.98 14.79 -1.63
C LYS A 537 20.52 15.28 -2.99
N VAL A 538 19.41 14.75 -3.51
CA VAL A 538 18.83 15.19 -4.79
C VAL A 538 18.18 16.58 -4.63
N ARG A 539 17.51 16.83 -3.50
CA ARG A 539 16.86 18.11 -3.18
C ARG A 539 17.79 19.31 -3.22
N GLU A 540 19.06 19.14 -2.82
CA GLU A 540 20.10 20.20 -2.92
C GLU A 540 20.33 20.68 -4.37
N ILE A 541 19.96 19.88 -5.36
CA ILE A 541 20.07 20.18 -6.79
C ILE A 541 18.70 20.65 -7.36
N THR A 542 17.58 20.11 -6.87
CA THR A 542 16.25 20.21 -7.50
C THR A 542 15.20 21.04 -6.76
N SER A 543 15.50 21.57 -5.58
CA SER A 543 14.64 22.51 -4.84
C SER A 543 15.34 23.87 -4.70
N LYS A 544 14.56 24.95 -4.73
CA LYS A 544 15.07 26.32 -4.55
C LYS A 544 14.73 26.90 -3.17
N LYS A 545 13.99 26.16 -2.34
CA LYS A 545 13.49 26.60 -1.04
C LYS A 545 14.26 25.91 0.08
N ASP A 546 14.73 26.71 1.04
CA ASP A 546 15.38 26.22 2.25
C ASP A 546 14.51 25.18 2.99
N ALA A 547 15.17 24.23 3.65
CA ALA A 547 14.49 23.15 4.35
C ALA A 547 13.65 23.64 5.53
N ASN A 548 14.14 24.60 6.32
CA ASN A 548 13.41 25.12 7.46
C ASN A 548 12.23 25.97 7.01
N ILE A 549 12.42 26.82 5.98
CA ILE A 549 11.33 27.63 5.40
C ILE A 549 10.21 26.74 4.85
N ARG A 550 10.53 25.67 4.10
CA ARG A 550 9.51 24.72 3.60
C ARG A 550 8.79 24.01 4.74
N ASN A 551 9.50 23.55 5.77
CA ASN A 551 8.92 22.88 6.92
C ASN A 551 8.00 23.83 7.72
N GLN A 552 8.42 25.07 7.97
CA GLN A 552 7.59 26.12 8.59
C GLN A 552 6.33 26.44 7.78
N GLU A 553 6.44 26.57 6.46
CA GLU A 553 5.26 26.78 5.59
C GLU A 553 4.28 25.59 5.61
N LEU A 554 4.78 24.36 5.68
CA LEU A 554 3.95 23.15 5.80
C LEU A 554 3.24 23.10 7.16
N ALA A 555 3.95 23.38 8.25
CA ALA A 555 3.41 23.45 9.61
C ALA A 555 2.28 24.47 9.71
N LYS A 556 2.51 25.69 9.21
CA LYS A 556 1.53 26.80 9.22
C LYS A 556 0.18 26.48 8.58
N ASN A 557 0.13 25.51 7.65
CA ASN A 557 -1.11 25.10 7.00
C ASN A 557 -1.95 24.11 7.83
N ILE A 558 -1.35 23.38 8.78
CA ILE A 558 -2.02 22.35 9.61
C ILE A 558 -2.15 22.74 11.09
N GLU A 559 -1.30 23.65 11.55
CA GLU A 559 -1.24 24.06 12.95
C GLU A 559 -2.57 24.58 13.54
N PRO A 560 -3.49 25.24 12.81
CA PRO A 560 -4.84 25.54 13.33
C PRO A 560 -5.66 24.31 13.74
N GLN A 561 -5.56 23.22 12.96
CA GLN A 561 -6.25 21.97 13.23
C GLN A 561 -5.65 21.27 14.46
N LEU A 562 -4.32 21.27 14.56
CA LEU A 562 -3.61 20.66 15.68
C LEU A 562 -3.76 21.47 16.99
N LEU A 563 -3.71 22.81 16.92
CA LEU A 563 -3.96 23.69 18.06
C LEU A 563 -5.41 23.57 18.55
N THR A 564 -6.39 23.39 17.66
CA THR A 564 -7.78 23.15 18.06
C THR A 564 -7.92 21.81 18.79
N ALA A 565 -7.36 20.73 18.26
CA ALA A 565 -7.43 19.42 18.90
C ALA A 565 -6.72 19.42 20.27
N VAL A 566 -5.52 20.01 20.36
CA VAL A 566 -4.79 20.15 21.64
C VAL A 566 -5.56 21.06 22.61
N SER A 567 -6.11 22.19 22.18
CA SER A 567 -6.87 23.07 23.08
C SER A 567 -8.18 22.44 23.55
N GLN A 568 -8.78 21.53 22.80
CA GLN A 568 -10.01 20.84 23.19
C GLN A 568 -9.75 19.58 24.03
N HIS A 569 -8.75 18.76 23.69
CA HIS A 569 -8.55 17.41 24.26
C HIS A 569 -7.13 17.16 24.84
N ALA A 570 -6.42 18.20 25.30
CA ALA A 570 -5.07 18.06 25.89
C ALA A 570 -4.94 16.91 26.91
N GLU A 571 -5.95 16.69 27.74
CA GLU A 571 -5.99 15.63 28.76
C GLU A 571 -5.93 14.21 28.14
N HIS A 572 -6.64 13.98 27.03
CA HIS A 572 -6.63 12.70 26.33
C HIS A 572 -5.26 12.44 25.68
N PHE A 573 -4.72 13.43 24.97
CA PHE A 573 -3.39 13.33 24.38
C PHE A 573 -2.30 13.09 25.44
N ALA A 574 -2.40 13.74 26.61
CA ALA A 574 -1.45 13.62 27.71
C ALA A 574 -1.38 12.21 28.35
N GLN A 575 -2.40 11.36 28.17
CA GLN A 575 -2.39 9.95 28.61
C GLN A 575 -1.44 9.07 27.77
N SER A 576 -0.91 9.59 26.66
CA SER A 576 0.00 8.88 25.75
C SER A 576 1.34 9.60 25.61
N TYR A 577 2.45 8.86 25.55
CA TYR A 577 3.76 9.51 25.34
C TYR A 577 3.87 10.09 23.91
N GLN A 578 3.15 9.51 22.96
CA GLN A 578 2.99 9.99 21.58
C GLN A 578 2.23 11.33 21.54
N GLY A 579 1.12 11.45 22.28
CA GLY A 579 0.37 12.70 22.41
C GLY A 579 1.17 13.79 23.12
N LEU A 580 2.01 13.45 24.12
CA LEU A 580 2.96 14.41 24.71
C LEU A 580 4.05 14.87 23.72
N GLN A 581 4.49 14.00 22.81
CA GLN A 581 5.38 14.42 21.70
C GLN A 581 4.64 15.36 20.73
N LEU A 582 3.42 15.04 20.31
CA LEU A 582 2.56 15.89 19.47
C LEU A 582 2.35 17.28 20.11
N ILE A 583 1.93 17.34 21.37
CA ILE A 583 1.70 18.59 22.12
C ILE A 583 2.97 19.44 22.13
N GLY A 584 4.13 18.85 22.47
CA GLY A 584 5.40 19.57 22.52
C GLY A 584 5.83 20.14 21.17
N GLU A 585 5.72 19.35 20.10
CA GLU A 585 6.14 19.76 18.76
C GLU A 585 5.22 20.81 18.14
N VAL A 586 3.90 20.73 18.38
CA VAL A 586 2.88 21.67 17.88
C VAL A 586 2.93 23.01 18.61
N LEU A 587 2.98 23.01 19.94
CA LEU A 587 2.97 24.27 20.71
C LEU A 587 4.22 25.12 20.46
N VAL A 588 5.35 24.47 20.18
CA VAL A 588 6.64 25.09 19.80
C VAL A 588 6.70 25.45 18.29
N GLY A 589 5.70 25.08 17.49
CA GLY A 589 5.68 25.08 16.02
C GLY A 589 5.95 26.40 15.29
N ALA A 590 4.91 27.02 14.72
CA ALA A 590 4.98 28.32 14.06
C ALA A 590 4.20 29.36 14.91
N PRO A 591 4.89 30.07 15.83
CA PRO A 591 4.26 30.83 16.93
C PRO A 591 3.28 31.91 16.48
N GLU A 592 3.45 32.44 15.26
CA GLU A 592 2.58 33.46 14.68
C GLU A 592 1.19 32.92 14.29
N VAL A 593 1.01 31.61 14.22
CA VAL A 593 -0.27 30.96 13.93
C VAL A 593 -1.14 30.93 15.18
N GLU A 594 -2.35 31.48 15.04
CA GLU A 594 -3.44 31.48 16.03
C GLU A 594 -2.99 31.67 17.49
N PRO A 595 -2.31 32.78 17.82
CA PRO A 595 -1.68 32.98 19.11
C PRO A 595 -2.66 32.93 20.30
N LYS A 596 -3.96 33.19 20.09
CA LYS A 596 -4.99 33.01 21.11
C LYS A 596 -5.22 31.54 21.47
N LEU A 597 -5.51 30.71 20.46
CA LEU A 597 -5.70 29.26 20.63
C LEU A 597 -4.43 28.59 21.16
N ARG A 598 -3.24 29.08 20.77
CA ARG A 598 -1.96 28.66 21.37
C ARG A 598 -1.89 29.00 22.86
N GLN A 599 -2.24 30.22 23.29
CA GLN A 599 -2.24 30.58 24.72
C GLN A 599 -3.29 29.77 25.51
N GLU A 600 -4.47 29.51 24.94
CA GLU A 600 -5.49 28.65 25.54
C GLU A 600 -5.02 27.18 25.69
N ALA A 601 -4.33 26.65 24.68
CA ALA A 601 -3.70 25.32 24.74
C ALA A 601 -2.53 25.26 25.74
N LEU A 602 -1.69 26.29 25.79
CA LEU A 602 -0.58 26.43 26.73
C LEU A 602 -1.08 26.51 28.19
N GLN A 603 -2.17 27.24 28.45
CA GLN A 603 -2.83 27.27 29.76
C GLN A 603 -3.27 25.86 30.18
N LYS A 604 -3.99 25.12 29.31
CA LYS A 604 -4.43 23.75 29.61
C LYS A 604 -3.28 22.77 29.85
N VAL A 605 -2.14 22.93 29.16
CA VAL A 605 -0.94 22.12 29.42
C VAL A 605 -0.24 22.53 30.73
N ALA A 606 -0.39 23.78 31.19
CA ALA A 606 0.03 24.20 32.53
C ALA A 606 -0.89 23.61 33.62
N ASP A 607 -2.21 23.59 33.40
CA ASP A 607 -3.20 22.97 34.30
C ASP A 607 -2.92 21.47 34.50
N LEU A 608 -2.65 20.75 33.40
CA LEU A 608 -2.34 19.31 33.40
C LEU A 608 -0.92 18.97 33.89
N SER A 609 -0.06 19.96 34.14
CA SER A 609 1.38 19.73 34.33
C SER A 609 1.73 18.80 35.50
N GLN A 610 0.95 18.82 36.58
CA GLN A 610 1.11 17.89 37.71
C GLN A 610 0.73 16.45 37.31
N GLN A 611 -0.42 16.26 36.65
CA GLN A 611 -0.87 14.95 36.18
C GLN A 611 0.13 14.31 35.19
N ILE A 612 0.74 15.14 34.32
CA ILE A 612 1.76 14.73 33.34
C ILE A 612 3.05 14.24 34.02
N ILE A 613 3.38 14.75 35.21
CA ILE A 613 4.52 14.25 36.01
C ILE A 613 4.12 13.00 36.81
N ASP A 614 2.90 12.93 37.34
CA ASP A 614 2.46 11.81 38.18
C ASP A 614 1.99 10.58 37.37
N GLY A 615 1.75 10.70 36.06
CA GLY A 615 1.24 9.63 35.18
C GLY A 615 2.17 8.40 34.98
N GLY A 616 3.40 8.45 35.50
CA GLY A 616 4.32 7.32 35.58
C GLY A 616 5.06 6.94 34.29
N GLY A 617 6.03 6.03 34.43
CA GLY A 617 6.70 5.33 33.33
C GLY A 617 7.16 6.22 32.17
N PHE A 618 6.69 5.92 30.95
CA PHE A 618 7.00 6.69 29.75
C PHE A 618 6.29 8.06 29.71
N ILE A 619 5.15 8.23 30.39
CA ILE A 619 4.37 9.47 30.43
C ILE A 619 5.19 10.53 31.17
N THR A 620 5.58 10.28 32.43
CA THR A 620 6.47 11.19 33.19
C THR A 620 7.77 11.48 32.44
N SER A 621 8.35 10.47 31.78
CA SER A 621 9.65 10.60 31.10
C SER A 621 9.60 11.51 29.86
N HIS A 622 8.53 11.45 29.08
CA HIS A 622 8.32 12.36 27.95
C HIS A 622 7.72 13.70 28.38
N GLY A 623 6.79 13.68 29.34
CA GLY A 623 6.14 14.85 29.92
C GLY A 623 7.12 15.85 30.50
N LYS A 624 8.11 15.42 31.29
CA LYS A 624 9.16 16.32 31.81
C LYS A 624 10.06 16.91 30.72
N ASN A 625 10.26 16.19 29.60
CA ASN A 625 11.01 16.72 28.45
C ASN A 625 10.17 17.74 27.66
N MET A 626 8.88 17.46 27.45
CA MET A 626 7.90 18.38 26.84
C MET A 626 7.79 19.67 27.65
N LEU A 627 7.45 19.58 28.93
CA LEU A 627 7.32 20.72 29.84
C LEU A 627 8.62 21.54 29.91
N LYS A 628 9.78 20.89 30.00
CA LYS A 628 11.07 21.60 29.95
C LYS A 628 11.25 22.38 28.64
N THR A 629 10.92 21.78 27.49
CA THR A 629 11.06 22.42 26.17
C THR A 629 10.14 23.65 26.05
N LEU A 630 8.89 23.53 26.54
CA LEU A 630 7.93 24.64 26.59
C LEU A 630 8.40 25.78 27.52
N VAL A 631 8.91 25.45 28.71
CA VAL A 631 9.43 26.43 29.70
C VAL A 631 10.70 27.13 29.20
N GLN A 632 11.57 26.42 28.48
CA GLN A 632 12.75 27.00 27.82
C GLN A 632 12.38 27.76 26.53
N GLY A 633 11.11 27.73 26.12
CA GLY A 633 10.56 28.54 25.03
C GLY A 633 10.99 28.11 23.63
N GLY A 634 11.52 26.89 23.45
CA GLY A 634 12.03 26.45 22.14
C GLY A 634 12.84 25.14 22.17
N LYS A 635 13.34 24.73 21.01
CA LYS A 635 14.02 23.43 20.82
C LYS A 635 15.53 23.54 21.10
N PHE A 636 16.11 22.50 21.68
CA PHE A 636 17.56 22.40 21.88
C PHE A 636 18.26 21.95 20.59
N ASP A 637 19.19 22.76 20.08
CA ASP A 637 20.05 22.39 18.95
C ASP A 637 21.35 21.72 19.45
N PRO A 638 21.62 20.44 19.10
CA PRO A 638 22.84 19.75 19.47
C PRO A 638 24.14 20.36 18.91
N LYS A 639 24.06 21.15 17.82
CA LYS A 639 25.24 21.75 17.17
C LYS A 639 25.74 22.97 17.95
N THR A 640 24.87 23.93 18.24
CA THR A 640 25.18 25.11 19.07
C THR A 640 25.18 24.82 20.58
N LYS A 641 24.58 23.68 21.00
CA LYS A 641 24.38 23.29 22.41
C LYS A 641 23.57 24.30 23.22
N LYS A 642 22.68 25.03 22.55
CA LYS A 642 21.75 25.99 23.15
C LYS A 642 20.31 25.62 22.82
N VAL A 643 19.38 26.14 23.61
CA VAL A 643 17.98 26.26 23.17
C VAL A 643 17.90 27.42 22.19
N VAL A 644 17.23 27.21 21.07
CA VAL A 644 16.83 28.28 20.15
C VAL A 644 15.41 28.68 20.56
N PRO A 645 15.22 29.83 21.25
CA PRO A 645 13.90 30.27 21.65
C PRO A 645 13.08 30.67 20.41
N VAL A 646 11.77 30.47 20.53
CA VAL A 646 10.77 30.80 19.52
C VAL A 646 10.41 32.29 19.61
N ASP A 647 10.21 32.93 18.45
CA ASP A 647 9.82 34.34 18.32
C ASP A 647 8.51 34.46 17.50
N PRO A 648 7.39 34.96 18.06
CA PRO A 648 7.24 35.49 19.41
C PRO A 648 7.43 34.46 20.55
N PRO A 649 7.90 34.88 21.74
CA PRO A 649 8.05 34.00 22.90
C PRO A 649 6.73 33.34 23.34
N LEU A 650 6.79 32.05 23.70
CA LEU A 650 5.60 31.26 24.05
C LEU A 650 4.89 31.72 25.34
N GLY A 651 5.58 32.38 26.27
CA GLY A 651 5.02 32.80 27.57
C GLY A 651 4.77 31.68 28.59
N PHE A 652 4.94 30.40 28.21
CA PHE A 652 4.65 29.24 29.06
C PHE A 652 5.38 29.24 30.40
N ALA A 653 6.56 29.84 30.51
CA ALA A 653 7.31 29.91 31.75
C ALA A 653 6.54 30.64 32.88
N ASP A 654 5.87 31.75 32.55
CA ASP A 654 5.08 32.53 33.52
C ASP A 654 3.73 31.84 33.83
N LEU A 655 3.08 31.23 32.81
CA LEU A 655 1.87 30.41 33.01
C LEU A 655 2.16 29.19 33.89
N PHE A 656 3.23 28.45 33.63
CA PHE A 656 3.64 27.30 34.44
C PHE A 656 3.93 27.72 35.88
N TRP A 657 4.63 28.84 36.08
CA TRP A 657 4.95 29.37 37.41
C TRP A 657 3.71 29.70 38.25
N SER A 658 2.64 30.26 37.68
CA SER A 658 1.43 30.58 38.46
C SER A 658 0.76 29.34 39.08
N HIS A 659 0.92 28.17 38.47
CA HIS A 659 0.38 26.91 38.97
C HIS A 659 1.33 26.25 39.98
N ILE A 660 2.62 26.08 39.66
CA ILE A 660 3.57 25.37 40.52
C ILE A 660 4.11 26.17 41.73
N LYS A 661 3.74 27.44 41.90
CA LYS A 661 4.29 28.34 42.94
C LYS A 661 4.17 27.81 44.39
N LYS A 662 3.19 26.94 44.66
CA LYS A 662 2.99 26.29 45.96
C LYS A 662 3.91 25.06 46.15
N ASP A 663 4.05 24.26 45.10
CA ASP A 663 4.67 22.92 45.13
C ASP A 663 6.09 22.88 44.54
N LEU A 664 6.68 24.05 44.28
CA LEU A 664 8.02 24.23 43.69
C LEU A 664 9.10 23.34 44.31
N ILE A 665 9.12 23.15 45.64
CA ILE A 665 10.14 22.33 46.29
C ILE A 665 9.91 20.83 46.01
N THR A 666 8.65 20.37 46.01
CA THR A 666 8.27 19.02 45.59
C THR A 666 8.75 18.76 44.16
N TRP A 667 8.47 19.68 43.23
CA TRP A 667 8.96 19.61 41.85
C TRP A 667 10.49 19.61 41.75
N ALA A 668 11.17 20.51 42.47
CA ALA A 668 12.62 20.64 42.44
C ALA A 668 13.37 19.44 43.05
N THR A 669 12.73 18.69 43.96
CA THR A 669 13.28 17.47 44.58
C THR A 669 12.86 16.19 43.86
N GLY A 670 11.79 16.21 43.07
CA GLY A 670 11.22 15.05 42.36
C GLY A 670 11.55 14.96 40.85
N GLU A 671 10.71 14.21 40.13
CA GLU A 671 10.82 13.93 38.68
C GLU A 671 10.81 15.22 37.83
N GLY A 672 10.00 16.22 38.23
CA GLY A 672 9.89 17.53 37.58
C GLY A 672 11.11 18.45 37.72
N SER A 673 12.15 18.03 38.46
CA SER A 673 13.32 18.87 38.80
C SER A 673 14.04 19.47 37.58
N PHE A 674 14.11 18.76 36.46
CA PHE A 674 14.70 19.28 35.21
C PHE A 674 13.83 20.33 34.51
N VAL A 675 12.52 20.39 34.78
CA VAL A 675 11.63 21.47 34.33
C VAL A 675 11.93 22.74 35.13
N ILE A 676 12.16 22.63 36.44
CA ILE A 676 12.58 23.76 37.29
C ILE A 676 13.98 24.27 36.91
N VAL A 677 14.91 23.38 36.55
CA VAL A 677 16.19 23.77 35.94
C VAL A 677 15.96 24.56 34.64
N GLY A 678 15.03 24.12 33.80
CA GLY A 678 14.61 24.85 32.59
C GLY A 678 14.03 26.23 32.88
N LEU A 679 13.23 26.37 33.95
CA LEU A 679 12.62 27.63 34.38
C LEU A 679 13.68 28.66 34.81
N VAL A 680 14.70 28.21 35.53
CA VAL A 680 15.86 29.05 35.92
C VAL A 680 16.81 29.31 34.73
N GLU A 681 16.83 28.45 33.72
CA GLU A 681 17.60 28.65 32.48
C GLU A 681 16.94 29.61 31.48
N SER A 682 15.60 29.70 31.48
CA SER A 682 14.85 30.52 30.53
C SER A 682 15.25 32.00 30.59
N GLU A 683 15.50 32.59 29.42
CA GLU A 683 15.92 33.99 29.27
C GLU A 683 14.71 34.96 29.33
N ASN A 684 13.53 34.50 28.93
CA ASN A 684 12.28 35.26 28.82
C ASN A 684 11.30 35.00 29.98
N PHE A 685 11.80 34.71 31.19
CA PHE A 685 10.96 34.37 32.35
C PHE A 685 10.93 35.51 33.38
N SER A 686 9.72 36.01 33.69
CA SER A 686 9.54 37.26 34.44
C SER A 686 9.83 37.12 35.94
N HIS A 687 9.59 35.93 36.53
CA HIS A 687 9.63 35.72 37.99
C HIS A 687 10.88 34.98 38.48
N LYS A 688 12.00 35.12 37.75
CA LYS A 688 13.26 34.40 37.98
C LYS A 688 13.80 34.53 39.42
N ASP A 689 13.76 35.74 39.98
CA ASP A 689 14.21 36.01 41.35
C ASP A 689 13.29 35.42 42.43
N GLU A 690 11.98 35.32 42.17
CA GLU A 690 11.05 34.67 43.11
C GLU A 690 11.33 33.17 43.22
N VAL A 691 11.58 32.51 42.08
CA VAL A 691 11.94 31.09 42.04
C VAL A 691 13.25 30.87 42.81
N LEU A 692 14.27 31.68 42.57
CA LEU A 692 15.56 31.59 43.29
C LEU A 692 15.39 31.86 44.80
N GLN A 693 14.57 32.83 45.22
CA GLN A 693 14.29 33.08 46.64
C GLN A 693 13.53 31.92 47.30
N ALA A 694 12.56 31.32 46.61
CA ALA A 694 11.80 30.18 47.12
C ALA A 694 12.69 28.92 47.23
N LEU A 695 13.52 28.63 46.22
CA LEU A 695 14.51 27.56 46.28
C LEU A 695 15.55 27.78 47.39
N LYS A 696 15.97 29.03 47.67
CA LYS A 696 16.85 29.35 48.81
C LYS A 696 16.20 29.05 50.16
N LYS A 697 14.89 29.24 50.32
CA LYS A 697 14.14 28.82 51.53
C LYS A 697 14.09 27.29 51.66
N GLY A 698 13.97 26.57 50.55
CA GLY A 698 13.97 25.10 50.50
C GLY A 698 15.36 24.42 50.49
N ARG A 699 16.47 25.16 50.65
CA ARG A 699 17.85 24.68 50.40
C ARG A 699 18.20 23.36 51.09
N LYS A 700 17.71 23.12 52.31
CA LYS A 700 17.95 21.87 53.05
C LYS A 700 17.32 20.65 52.36
N GLN A 701 16.06 20.75 51.93
CA GLN A 701 15.36 19.66 51.23
C GLN A 701 15.97 19.39 49.84
N LEU A 702 16.46 20.44 49.16
CA LEU A 702 17.24 20.29 47.92
C LEU A 702 18.56 19.53 48.17
N GLN A 703 19.27 19.80 49.28
CA GLN A 703 20.49 19.09 49.65
C GLN A 703 20.23 17.62 50.00
N GLU A 704 19.14 17.34 50.71
CA GLU A 704 18.70 15.97 51.03
C GLU A 704 18.35 15.19 49.76
N ALA A 705 17.56 15.78 48.84
CA ALA A 705 17.18 15.14 47.57
C ALA A 705 18.35 14.99 46.58
N ALA A 706 19.31 15.91 46.58
CA ALA A 706 20.51 15.85 45.75
C ALA A 706 21.41 14.65 46.10
N GLY A 707 21.42 14.21 47.37
CA GLY A 707 22.29 13.14 47.86
C GLY A 707 23.79 13.47 47.76
N PRO A 708 24.68 12.54 48.16
CA PRO A 708 26.11 12.78 48.12
C PRO A 708 26.60 13.07 46.70
N ALA A 709 27.45 14.09 46.57
CA ALA A 709 28.20 14.35 45.35
C ALA A 709 29.18 13.20 45.06
N LYS A 710 29.60 13.05 43.78
CA LYS A 710 30.59 12.04 43.41
C LYS A 710 31.92 12.28 44.14
N ALA A 711 32.31 11.37 45.02
CA ALA A 711 33.72 11.17 45.33
C ALA A 711 34.40 10.44 44.15
N ASP A 712 35.66 10.79 43.86
CA ASP A 712 36.42 10.22 42.74
C ASP A 712 36.84 8.76 42.98
N VAL A 713 35.94 7.82 42.69
CA VAL A 713 36.28 6.39 42.61
C VAL A 713 36.92 6.09 41.27
N LYS A 714 38.26 6.20 41.21
CA LYS A 714 39.06 5.68 40.09
C LYS A 714 38.80 4.17 39.89
N THR A 715 38.36 3.81 38.69
CA THR A 715 38.45 2.48 38.07
C THR A 715 38.93 1.29 38.92
N GLN A 716 37.98 0.47 39.37
CA GLN A 716 38.19 -0.98 39.40
C GLN A 716 37.05 -1.70 38.66
N LYS A 717 37.40 -2.47 37.63
CA LYS A 717 36.47 -3.40 36.97
C LYS A 717 36.41 -4.68 37.79
N GLY A 718 35.22 -5.16 38.16
CA GLY A 718 35.03 -6.58 38.47
C GLY A 718 34.13 -6.93 39.64
N LYS A 719 32.80 -6.91 39.41
CA LYS A 719 31.86 -8.04 39.64
C LYS A 719 30.42 -7.59 39.32
N LYS A 720 29.64 -8.47 38.70
CA LYS A 720 28.17 -8.31 38.59
C LYS A 720 27.54 -8.75 39.92
N GLY A 721 26.44 -8.13 40.35
CA GLY A 721 25.67 -8.57 41.53
C GLY A 721 25.82 -7.69 42.78
N ALA A 722 25.72 -6.37 42.65
CA ALA A 722 25.56 -5.45 43.78
C ALA A 722 24.41 -4.48 43.49
N ALA A 723 23.60 -4.15 44.51
CA ALA A 723 22.42 -3.30 44.36
C ALA A 723 22.78 -1.88 43.91
N GLN A 724 21.90 -1.28 43.09
CA GLN A 724 22.11 0.03 42.49
C GLN A 724 21.97 1.15 43.53
N GLN A 725 23.08 1.54 44.16
CA GLN A 725 23.13 2.67 45.09
C GLN A 725 22.44 3.91 44.50
N SER A 726 21.58 4.54 45.31
CA SER A 726 20.72 5.65 44.88
C SER A 726 21.54 6.87 44.49
N ARG A 727 21.69 7.07 43.18
CA ARG A 727 22.12 8.36 42.63
C ARG A 727 21.03 9.39 42.92
N GLY A 728 21.24 10.23 43.92
CA GLY A 728 20.33 11.33 44.27
C GLY A 728 20.06 12.28 43.10
N ASN A 729 19.04 13.10 43.23
CA ASN A 729 18.46 13.88 42.14
C ASN A 729 19.48 14.81 41.47
N ALA A 730 19.69 14.63 40.16
CA ALA A 730 20.63 15.41 39.37
C ALA A 730 20.11 16.82 39.04
N GLY A 731 18.79 17.01 38.87
CA GLY A 731 18.18 18.33 38.73
C GLY A 731 18.36 19.15 40.01
N ALA A 732 18.13 18.55 41.19
CA ALA A 732 18.34 19.19 42.48
C ALA A 732 19.80 19.67 42.69
N ARG A 733 20.81 18.92 42.22
CA ARG A 733 22.21 19.38 42.21
C ARG A 733 22.42 20.62 41.33
N ILE A 734 21.92 20.59 40.10
CA ILE A 734 22.04 21.72 39.15
C ILE A 734 21.31 22.96 39.67
N LEU A 735 20.22 22.79 40.44
CA LEU A 735 19.59 23.90 41.15
C LEU A 735 20.48 24.42 42.30
N LEU A 736 21.07 23.55 43.12
CA LEU A 736 22.00 23.96 44.18
C LEU A 736 23.26 24.68 43.68
N GLU A 737 23.75 24.33 42.49
CA GLU A 737 24.86 25.02 41.79
C GLU A 737 24.47 26.44 41.32
N LYS A 738 23.19 26.81 41.35
CA LYS A 738 22.64 28.10 40.90
C LYS A 738 22.06 28.97 42.04
N LEU A 739 22.29 28.62 43.32
CA LEU A 739 21.70 29.28 44.51
C LEU A 739 22.74 29.91 45.45
#